data_AF-B0SJN1-F1
#
_entry.id   AF-B0SJN1-F1
#
_cell.length_a   1.000
_cell.length_b   1.000
_cell.length_c   1.000
_cell.angle_alpha   90.00
_cell.angle_beta   90.00
_cell.angle_gamma   90.00
#
_symmetry.space_group_name_H-M   'P 1'
#
loop_
_entity.id
_entity.type
_entity.pdbx_description
1 polymer ?
#
loop_
_entity_poly.entity_id
_entity_poly.type
_entity_poly.pdbx_seq_one_letter_code
_entity_poly.pdbx_strand_id
1 'polypeptide(L)'
;MTRIIISFCFFICLTESTTALPIDLSKNWYVTKGFVVSENPDSKKWKTLESLPLVSILPEFDWEKGKLRKVTMAKSFLLSPPDFQKVDDDAFSLHIPYISNYYQIYINGNLVSANGKLKEDTIEQSGYRRHILVRIKRNFLNVGQNQIRILLAAEEGEELNVYKLFNDFPANINLASEHLTIEDEYETYMLLFLYFFVGIYHGLFYWKRKQETYNLYYALFSVFLAVYMIFRSQGVYSFGLDPFTQTKIEYFVVFLTPVWLLLFAEVFFRGKISILSKSYLSLSGVLAVTQIFVNRATSVIILRIWQVSVLVFGVMILYLIISAVRAKNKDAKRLLIGILFLLGTGTWDILGASGMLPIQNLNLLRFGFLVFVLGIAVVLANRFLRVHKQVEELNLSLEKKVEERTNELQNTLTKVQELKVQQDGDYFLTSLLLDPLSQTKVESTQVLLQSFVKQKKEFEFRGKKREIGGDIIISDTITLNGKTYLVFVNGDAMGKSIQGAGGALVLGVVFLSFIKRTQMILENQIKSPERWIKECFFELQTIFESFDGSMLVSVVLGLVEEDTGVLYYLNAEHPWTVLYRDGVASFIEEELELRKIGTKGMDGDVRIRIFPLEKGDILFIGSDGRDDLVLEESGDGNRLINEDETKFLEVVKKSNGDLNLIVENLLDVGTFSDDLTLLRLEWLGSFKRVSKDTLTNLSSDDYLYAKIKSLLELGNGEEAFQTIESLLSNESLNDDVRINLIREKSRISLLLKKFDVAVESLESIFPFFVTDNEILLQLSFAYRKSRNLKKAIEIGERLRARDPKHVRNLINLVECYRLIGNIERAKKILNRLGAIAPENLQYLKLKENIVT
;
A
#
# COMPACT_ATOMS: atom_id res chain seq x y z
N MET A 1 116.43 -51.52 30.73
CA MET A 1 115.55 -50.34 30.90
C MET A 1 114.72 -50.12 29.63
N THR A 2 114.06 -51.18 29.12
CA THR A 2 113.36 -51.18 27.82
C THR A 2 112.30 -52.29 27.74
N ARG A 3 111.79 -52.75 28.90
CA ARG A 3 110.72 -53.75 29.01
C ARG A 3 109.57 -53.36 29.96
N ILE A 4 109.65 -52.19 30.59
CA ILE A 4 108.60 -51.66 31.48
C ILE A 4 107.74 -50.59 30.79
N ILE A 5 108.24 -49.96 29.73
CA ILE A 5 107.51 -48.92 28.98
C ILE A 5 106.51 -49.52 27.97
N ILE A 6 106.68 -50.78 27.55
CA ILE A 6 105.78 -51.46 26.61
C ILE A 6 104.54 -52.04 27.31
N SER A 7 104.57 -52.26 28.62
CA SER A 7 103.40 -52.73 29.39
C SER A 7 102.45 -51.59 29.80
N PHE A 8 102.91 -50.33 29.78
CA PHE A 8 102.10 -49.17 30.15
C PHE A 8 101.33 -48.59 28.95
N CYS A 9 101.82 -48.78 27.71
CA CYS A 9 101.09 -48.42 26.49
C CYS A 9 99.94 -49.37 26.13
N PHE A 10 99.80 -50.52 26.81
CA PHE A 10 98.69 -51.45 26.60
C PHE A 10 97.51 -51.23 27.57
N PHE A 11 97.68 -50.37 28.58
CA PHE A 11 96.64 -50.08 29.59
C PHE A 11 96.01 -48.68 29.45
N ILE A 12 96.41 -47.89 28.44
CA ILE A 12 95.91 -46.53 28.16
C ILE A 12 95.13 -46.48 26.82
N CYS A 13 94.51 -47.60 26.41
CA CYS A 13 93.57 -47.64 25.27
C CYS A 13 92.19 -48.24 25.61
N LEU A 14 91.84 -48.33 26.90
CA LEU A 14 90.51 -48.77 27.36
C LEU A 14 89.93 -47.75 28.36
N THR A 15 89.78 -46.51 27.93
CA THR A 15 88.94 -45.52 28.62
C THR A 15 88.19 -44.69 27.58
N GLU A 16 87.37 -45.35 26.78
CA GLU A 16 86.27 -44.67 26.10
C GLU A 16 85.02 -44.79 26.99
N SER A 17 84.60 -43.63 27.51
CA SER A 17 83.25 -43.32 28.01
C SER A 17 82.54 -44.39 28.83
N THR A 18 82.57 -44.24 30.15
CA THR A 18 81.46 -44.68 31.00
C THR A 18 80.22 -43.85 30.63
N THR A 19 79.42 -44.30 29.67
CA THR A 19 78.20 -43.60 29.25
C THR A 19 77.15 -43.69 30.36
N ALA A 20 76.89 -42.56 31.04
CA ALA A 20 75.71 -42.41 31.89
C ALA A 20 74.46 -42.14 31.02
N LEU A 21 73.27 -42.50 31.52
CA LEU A 21 72.00 -42.12 30.88
C LEU A 21 71.95 -40.58 30.64
N PRO A 22 71.44 -40.09 29.48
CA PRO A 22 70.83 -40.86 28.38
C PRO A 22 71.86 -41.48 27.42
N ILE A 23 71.58 -42.70 26.96
CA ILE A 23 72.35 -43.34 25.87
C ILE A 23 71.87 -42.77 24.54
N ASP A 24 72.74 -42.02 23.86
CA ASP A 24 72.46 -41.45 22.55
C ASP A 24 72.31 -42.56 21.49
N LEU A 25 71.13 -42.67 20.87
CA LEU A 25 70.86 -43.58 19.75
C LEU A 25 70.85 -42.86 18.40
N SER A 26 71.25 -41.59 18.32
CA SER A 26 71.22 -40.82 17.08
C SER A 26 72.38 -41.08 16.12
N LYS A 27 73.46 -41.71 16.58
CA LYS A 27 74.72 -41.90 15.85
C LYS A 27 75.26 -43.33 15.93
N ASN A 28 76.22 -43.65 15.08
CA ASN A 28 77.05 -44.86 15.12
C ASN A 28 76.25 -46.17 15.06
N TRP A 29 75.52 -46.36 13.95
CA TRP A 29 74.79 -47.60 13.67
C TRP A 29 75.50 -48.46 12.63
N TYR A 30 75.39 -49.77 12.75
CA TYR A 30 75.70 -50.71 11.67
C TYR A 30 74.42 -51.08 10.94
N VAL A 31 74.44 -51.06 9.61
CA VAL A 31 73.26 -51.32 8.75
C VAL A 31 73.57 -52.41 7.74
N THR A 32 72.65 -53.36 7.56
CA THR A 32 72.74 -54.40 6.52
C THR A 32 71.38 -54.67 5.87
N LYS A 33 71.40 -55.29 4.68
CA LYS A 33 70.20 -55.68 3.92
C LYS A 33 69.65 -57.02 4.45
N GLY A 34 68.33 -57.12 4.54
CA GLY A 34 67.63 -58.29 5.07
C GLY A 34 67.36 -58.22 6.57
N PHE A 35 66.61 -59.19 7.08
CA PHE A 35 66.33 -59.35 8.51
C PHE A 35 67.36 -60.26 9.16
N VAL A 36 68.20 -59.70 10.02
CA VAL A 36 69.33 -60.38 10.67
C VAL A 36 69.21 -60.27 12.18
N VAL A 37 68.69 -61.32 12.83
CA VAL A 37 68.37 -61.29 14.26
C VAL A 37 69.57 -61.67 15.14
N SER A 38 70.43 -62.61 14.71
CA SER A 38 71.45 -63.23 15.57
C SER A 38 72.92 -63.04 15.13
N GLU A 39 73.21 -62.62 13.89
CA GLU A 39 74.59 -62.45 13.40
C GLU A 39 75.18 -61.12 13.89
N ASN A 40 76.35 -61.13 14.54
CA ASN A 40 77.03 -59.90 14.99
C ASN A 40 77.53 -59.06 13.80
N PRO A 41 77.56 -57.72 13.91
CA PRO A 41 78.07 -56.87 12.83
C PRO A 41 79.53 -57.23 12.44
N ASP A 42 79.74 -57.47 11.16
CA ASP A 42 81.06 -57.71 10.53
C ASP A 42 81.28 -56.69 9.40
N SER A 43 82.52 -56.22 9.26
CA SER A 43 82.93 -55.15 8.34
C SER A 43 82.72 -55.48 6.86
N LYS A 44 82.53 -56.76 6.51
CA LYS A 44 82.27 -57.19 5.11
C LYS A 44 80.80 -57.11 4.69
N LYS A 45 79.85 -57.31 5.61
CA LYS A 45 78.39 -57.37 5.30
C LYS A 45 77.60 -56.18 5.84
N TRP A 46 78.16 -55.44 6.80
CA TRP A 46 77.51 -54.32 7.47
C TRP A 46 78.20 -53.01 7.10
N LYS A 47 77.40 -51.97 6.84
CA LYS A 47 77.87 -50.61 6.57
C LYS A 47 77.68 -49.71 7.78
N THR A 48 78.56 -48.74 7.98
CA THR A 48 78.51 -47.81 9.11
C THR A 48 77.70 -46.56 8.76
N LEU A 49 76.64 -46.31 9.54
CA LEU A 49 75.84 -45.09 9.51
C LEU A 49 76.29 -44.15 10.63
N GLU A 50 76.97 -43.06 10.27
CA GLU A 50 77.51 -42.09 11.24
C GLU A 50 76.41 -41.42 12.05
N SER A 51 75.30 -41.01 11.40
CA SER A 51 74.16 -40.42 12.08
C SER A 51 72.84 -40.72 11.38
N LEU A 52 71.78 -40.91 12.17
CA LEU A 52 70.41 -40.92 11.66
C LEU A 52 70.12 -39.59 10.93
N PRO A 53 69.29 -39.58 9.87
CA PRO A 53 68.30 -40.61 9.52
C PRO A 53 68.82 -41.78 8.67
N LEU A 54 68.20 -42.95 8.80
CA LEU A 54 68.54 -44.17 8.04
C LEU A 54 68.53 -43.95 6.52
N VAL A 55 67.65 -43.09 6.01
CA VAL A 55 67.54 -42.82 4.56
C VAL A 55 68.86 -42.40 3.90
N SER A 56 69.79 -41.82 4.67
CA SER A 56 71.08 -41.33 4.16
C SER A 56 72.00 -42.44 3.62
N ILE A 57 71.95 -43.66 4.18
CA ILE A 57 72.81 -44.79 3.78
C ILE A 57 72.11 -45.77 2.82
N LEU A 58 70.78 -45.65 2.65
CA LEU A 58 70.01 -46.52 1.77
C LEU A 58 70.44 -46.51 0.30
N PRO A 59 70.90 -45.38 -0.30
CA PRO A 59 71.40 -45.36 -1.68
C PRO A 59 72.63 -46.23 -1.91
N GLU A 60 73.35 -46.61 -0.85
CA GLU A 60 74.53 -47.45 -0.98
C GLU A 60 74.21 -48.95 -1.08
N PHE A 61 72.93 -49.35 -0.97
CA PHE A 61 72.50 -50.74 -1.11
C PHE A 61 71.77 -50.94 -2.45
N ASP A 62 71.99 -52.09 -3.10
CA ASP A 62 71.27 -52.45 -4.32
C ASP A 62 69.86 -52.96 -4.00
N TRP A 63 68.84 -52.34 -4.58
CA TRP A 63 67.43 -52.67 -4.37
C TRP A 63 66.80 -53.27 -5.64
N GLU A 64 66.09 -54.39 -5.47
CA GLU A 64 65.29 -54.98 -6.55
C GLU A 64 63.95 -54.25 -6.66
N LYS A 65 63.54 -53.90 -7.88
CA LYS A 65 62.24 -53.25 -8.14
C LYS A 65 61.09 -54.20 -7.80
N GLY A 66 60.03 -53.65 -7.21
CA GLY A 66 58.80 -54.36 -6.85
C GLY A 66 58.90 -55.29 -5.65
N LYS A 67 60.07 -55.42 -5.00
CA LYS A 67 60.25 -56.27 -3.80
C LYS A 67 60.32 -55.47 -2.52
N LEU A 68 59.85 -56.08 -1.44
CA LEU A 68 59.88 -55.53 -0.09
C LEU A 68 61.32 -55.25 0.36
N ARG A 69 61.61 -54.00 0.70
CA ARG A 69 62.94 -53.59 1.18
C ARG A 69 63.05 -53.91 2.66
N LYS A 70 63.97 -54.80 3.02
CA LYS A 70 64.22 -55.24 4.41
C LYS A 70 65.59 -54.75 4.85
N VAL A 71 65.68 -54.10 6.02
CA VAL A 71 66.93 -53.58 6.59
C VAL A 71 67.03 -53.97 8.05
N THR A 72 68.25 -54.26 8.50
CA THR A 72 68.58 -54.42 9.91
C THR A 72 69.60 -53.36 10.32
N MET A 73 69.30 -52.64 11.40
CA MET A 73 70.22 -51.74 12.08
C MET A 73 70.65 -52.37 13.40
N ALA A 74 71.93 -52.28 13.76
CA ALA A 74 72.46 -52.77 15.03
C ALA A 74 73.41 -51.74 15.66
N LYS A 75 73.32 -51.56 16.98
CA LYS A 75 74.22 -50.71 17.75
C LYS A 75 74.51 -51.35 19.10
N SER A 76 75.78 -51.34 19.49
CA SER A 76 76.20 -51.76 20.83
C SER A 76 76.25 -50.53 21.75
N PHE A 77 75.87 -50.70 23.01
CA PHE A 77 75.92 -49.66 24.03
C PHE A 77 76.31 -50.26 25.40
N LEU A 78 76.81 -49.41 26.29
CA LEU A 78 77.26 -49.80 27.63
C LEU A 78 76.30 -49.26 28.69
N LEU A 79 76.01 -50.08 29.70
CA LEU A 79 75.27 -49.68 30.90
C LEU A 79 76.15 -49.89 32.14
N SER A 80 76.31 -48.83 32.95
CA SER A 80 77.10 -48.89 34.18
C SER A 80 76.24 -49.35 35.38
N PRO A 81 76.85 -49.88 36.46
CA PRO A 81 76.10 -50.19 37.68
C PRO A 81 75.31 -48.99 38.27
N PRO A 82 75.84 -47.74 38.27
CA PRO A 82 75.05 -46.55 38.64
C PRO A 82 73.81 -46.32 37.78
N ASP A 83 73.84 -46.65 36.48
CA ASP A 83 72.65 -46.51 35.63
C ASP A 83 71.55 -47.48 36.05
N PHE A 84 71.92 -48.69 36.49
CA PHE A 84 70.97 -49.66 37.06
C PHE A 84 70.41 -49.22 38.42
N GLN A 85 71.18 -48.49 39.24
CA GLN A 85 70.69 -47.90 40.49
C GLN A 85 69.71 -46.76 40.25
N LYS A 86 69.99 -45.89 39.26
CA LYS A 86 69.10 -44.77 38.90
C LYS A 86 67.69 -45.20 38.48
N VAL A 87 67.52 -46.45 38.03
CA VAL A 87 66.22 -47.02 37.64
C VAL A 87 65.62 -47.97 38.68
N ASP A 88 66.18 -48.07 39.89
CA ASP A 88 65.62 -48.92 40.95
C ASP A 88 64.17 -48.49 41.30
N ASP A 89 63.91 -47.18 41.34
CA ASP A 89 62.58 -46.58 41.55
C ASP A 89 61.88 -46.15 40.23
N ASP A 90 62.44 -46.48 39.07
CA ASP A 90 61.89 -46.13 37.74
C ASP A 90 62.00 -47.32 36.75
N ALA A 91 62.43 -47.09 35.50
CA ALA A 91 62.82 -48.11 34.53
C ALA A 91 63.61 -47.50 33.38
N PHE A 92 64.39 -48.34 32.71
CA PHE A 92 64.91 -48.00 31.40
C PHE A 92 63.77 -47.88 30.39
N SER A 93 63.79 -46.82 29.59
CA SER A 93 62.84 -46.56 28.53
C SER A 93 63.59 -46.24 27.24
N LEU A 94 63.12 -46.81 26.14
CA LEU A 94 63.60 -46.53 24.79
C LEU A 94 62.68 -45.49 24.16
N HIS A 95 63.28 -44.42 23.61
CA HIS A 95 62.57 -43.47 22.76
C HIS A 95 63.10 -43.54 21.32
N ILE A 96 62.20 -43.78 20.38
CA ILE A 96 62.45 -43.62 18.94
C ILE A 96 61.52 -42.52 18.41
N PRO A 97 62.04 -41.39 17.92
CA PRO A 97 61.23 -40.23 17.54
C PRO A 97 60.26 -40.52 16.39
N TYR A 98 60.74 -41.27 15.39
CA TYR A 98 59.95 -41.69 14.25
C TYR A 98 60.58 -42.96 13.65
N ILE A 99 59.76 -43.96 13.38
CA ILE A 99 60.14 -45.16 12.63
C ILE A 99 59.06 -45.44 11.58
N SER A 100 59.48 -45.78 10.36
CA SER A 100 58.53 -45.97 9.27
C SER A 100 57.98 -47.40 9.21
N ASN A 101 56.80 -47.52 8.57
CA ASN A 101 56.21 -48.77 8.09
C ASN A 101 56.24 -49.93 9.10
N TYR A 102 56.89 -51.05 8.78
CA TYR A 102 56.99 -52.21 9.66
C TYR A 102 58.29 -52.15 10.45
N TYR A 103 58.22 -52.44 11.75
CA TYR A 103 59.43 -52.54 12.56
C TYR A 103 59.37 -53.62 13.64
N GLN A 104 60.55 -54.13 14.00
CA GLN A 104 60.78 -54.91 15.21
C GLN A 104 62.06 -54.44 15.90
N ILE A 105 62.01 -54.28 17.21
CA ILE A 105 63.12 -53.81 18.04
C ILE A 105 63.51 -54.92 19.00
N TYR A 106 64.77 -55.32 18.95
CA TYR A 106 65.36 -56.31 19.83
C TYR A 106 66.42 -55.68 20.71
N ILE A 107 66.48 -56.10 21.97
CA ILE A 107 67.57 -55.79 22.90
C ILE A 107 68.16 -57.11 23.39
N ASN A 108 69.46 -57.31 23.19
CA ASN A 108 70.17 -58.54 23.52
C ASN A 108 69.45 -59.81 23.03
N GLY A 109 68.87 -59.77 21.83
CA GLY A 109 68.11 -60.87 21.22
C GLY A 109 66.66 -61.02 21.68
N ASN A 110 66.22 -60.30 22.72
CA ASN A 110 64.83 -60.30 23.17
C ASN A 110 64.00 -59.27 22.40
N LEU A 111 62.80 -59.64 21.93
CA LEU A 111 61.88 -58.70 21.28
C LEU A 111 61.27 -57.75 22.32
N VAL A 112 61.46 -56.44 22.12
CA VAL A 112 61.03 -55.38 23.04
C VAL A 112 59.81 -54.62 22.52
N SER A 113 59.74 -54.38 21.22
CA SER A 113 58.58 -53.76 20.56
C SER A 113 58.52 -54.17 19.10
N ALA A 114 57.31 -54.34 18.59
CA ALA A 114 57.05 -54.62 17.18
C ALA A 114 55.73 -53.95 16.78
N ASN A 115 55.68 -53.41 15.57
CA ASN A 115 54.43 -52.90 15.02
C ASN A 115 54.37 -53.06 13.51
N GLY A 116 53.15 -53.24 13.00
CA GLY A 116 52.86 -53.57 11.61
C GLY A 116 52.77 -55.08 11.36
N LYS A 117 52.14 -55.46 10.24
CA LYS A 117 51.96 -56.86 9.81
C LYS A 117 52.43 -57.04 8.38
N LEU A 118 53.23 -58.08 8.17
CA LEU A 118 53.69 -58.51 6.86
C LEU A 118 52.87 -59.71 6.40
N LYS A 119 52.43 -59.67 5.14
CA LYS A 119 51.83 -60.81 4.44
C LYS A 119 52.67 -61.09 3.22
N GLU A 120 53.43 -62.19 3.25
CA GLU A 120 54.43 -62.56 2.24
C GLU A 120 55.47 -61.42 2.03
N ASP A 121 55.38 -60.72 0.90
CA ASP A 121 56.25 -59.58 0.54
C ASP A 121 55.46 -58.25 0.44
N THR A 122 54.31 -58.14 1.12
CA THR A 122 53.53 -56.90 1.21
C THR A 122 53.23 -56.51 2.67
N ILE A 123 53.05 -55.22 2.92
CA ILE A 123 52.69 -54.68 4.23
C ILE A 123 51.17 -54.60 4.33
N GLU A 124 50.57 -55.53 5.06
CA GLU A 124 49.12 -55.55 5.28
C GLU A 124 48.68 -54.47 6.28
N GLN A 125 49.51 -54.19 7.29
CA GLN A 125 49.24 -53.19 8.31
C GLN A 125 50.50 -52.37 8.61
N SER A 126 50.38 -51.05 8.56
CA SER A 126 51.48 -50.15 8.90
C SER A 126 51.71 -50.10 10.41
N GLY A 127 52.97 -50.18 10.83
CA GLY A 127 53.40 -49.99 12.22
C GLY A 127 53.85 -48.56 12.56
N TYR A 128 53.80 -47.63 11.60
CA TYR A 128 54.23 -46.25 11.77
C TYR A 128 53.64 -45.58 13.03
N ARG A 129 54.50 -44.97 13.85
CA ARG A 129 54.10 -44.17 15.03
C ARG A 129 55.13 -43.06 15.31
N ARG A 130 54.65 -41.88 15.72
CA ARG A 130 55.47 -40.76 16.23
C ARG A 130 55.73 -40.98 17.71
N HIS A 131 56.97 -40.76 18.16
CA HIS A 131 57.40 -40.96 19.54
C HIS A 131 57.04 -42.34 20.10
N ILE A 132 57.81 -43.36 19.69
CA ILE A 132 57.68 -44.69 20.29
C ILE A 132 58.41 -44.69 21.61
N LEU A 133 57.65 -44.87 22.69
CA LEU A 133 58.14 -45.01 24.05
C LEU A 133 57.94 -46.45 24.50
N VAL A 134 59.03 -47.13 24.86
CA VAL A 134 58.98 -48.52 25.29
C VAL A 134 59.75 -48.71 26.58
N ARG A 135 59.03 -49.07 27.64
CA ARG A 135 59.63 -49.47 28.91
C ARG A 135 60.33 -50.82 28.74
N ILE A 136 61.65 -50.84 28.91
CA ILE A 136 62.48 -52.03 28.75
C ILE A 136 62.46 -52.81 30.08
N LYS A 137 62.17 -54.12 30.01
CA LYS A 137 62.27 -55.00 31.17
C LYS A 137 63.74 -55.10 31.61
N ARG A 138 64.01 -54.87 32.90
CA ARG A 138 65.37 -54.93 33.48
C ARG A 138 66.13 -56.20 33.11
N ASN A 139 65.43 -57.34 33.06
CA ASN A 139 66.00 -58.66 32.76
C ASN A 139 66.48 -58.83 31.30
N PHE A 140 66.14 -57.91 30.40
CA PHE A 140 66.63 -57.92 29.02
C PHE A 140 67.96 -57.18 28.86
N LEU A 141 68.43 -56.49 29.91
CA LEU A 141 69.65 -55.70 29.93
C LEU A 141 70.69 -56.35 30.85
N ASN A 142 71.95 -56.27 30.44
CA ASN A 142 73.10 -56.71 31.22
C ASN A 142 73.86 -55.49 31.75
N VAL A 143 74.51 -55.62 32.91
CA VAL A 143 75.53 -54.65 33.33
C VAL A 143 76.73 -54.81 32.40
N GLY A 144 77.23 -53.71 31.82
CA GLY A 144 78.27 -53.73 30.78
C GLY A 144 77.68 -53.67 29.37
N GLN A 145 78.11 -54.59 28.50
CA GLN A 145 77.80 -54.54 27.06
C GLN A 145 76.40 -55.05 26.73
N ASN A 146 75.66 -54.23 25.98
CA ASN A 146 74.33 -54.51 25.46
C ASN A 146 74.29 -54.20 23.95
N GLN A 147 73.30 -54.75 23.25
CA GLN A 147 73.09 -54.47 21.83
C GLN A 147 71.60 -54.24 21.54
N ILE A 148 71.30 -53.17 20.80
CA ILE A 148 69.98 -52.91 20.22
C ILE A 148 70.01 -53.24 18.73
N ARG A 149 68.94 -53.89 18.25
CA ARG A 149 68.69 -54.12 16.83
C ARG A 149 67.32 -53.61 16.43
N ILE A 150 67.23 -52.98 15.27
CA ILE A 150 65.98 -52.50 14.68
C ILE A 150 65.87 -53.11 13.28
N LEU A 151 64.87 -53.96 13.08
CA LEU A 151 64.51 -54.52 11.79
C LEU A 151 63.41 -53.66 11.19
N LEU A 152 63.56 -53.22 9.94
CA LEU A 152 62.59 -52.40 9.23
C LEU A 152 62.23 -53.00 7.88
N ALA A 153 60.95 -52.88 7.49
CA ALA A 153 60.53 -53.16 6.13
C ALA A 153 59.63 -52.07 5.54
N ALA A 154 59.79 -51.82 4.24
CA ALA A 154 59.02 -50.85 3.48
C ALA A 154 58.82 -51.33 2.02
N GLU A 155 57.65 -51.05 1.46
CA GLU A 155 57.39 -51.27 0.03
C GLU A 155 58.09 -50.22 -0.84
N GLU A 156 58.19 -50.49 -2.15
CA GLU A 156 58.79 -49.53 -3.08
C GLU A 156 57.95 -48.24 -3.16
N GLY A 157 58.60 -47.09 -2.98
CA GLY A 157 57.94 -45.78 -2.96
C GLY A 157 57.43 -45.35 -1.57
N GLU A 158 57.46 -46.25 -0.59
CA GLU A 158 57.23 -45.88 0.81
C GLU A 158 58.53 -45.48 1.51
N GLU A 159 58.38 -44.82 2.65
CA GLU A 159 59.51 -44.39 3.45
C GLU A 159 60.12 -45.57 4.23
N LEU A 160 61.44 -45.76 4.12
CA LEU A 160 62.22 -46.69 4.94
C LEU A 160 63.18 -45.87 5.81
N ASN A 161 62.79 -45.54 7.04
CA ASN A 161 63.53 -44.54 7.80
C ASN A 161 63.39 -44.67 9.32
N VAL A 162 64.43 -44.22 10.03
CA VAL A 162 64.46 -43.98 11.48
C VAL A 162 65.00 -42.57 11.67
N TYR A 163 64.28 -41.70 12.36
CA TYR A 163 64.69 -40.31 12.50
C TYR A 163 65.60 -40.11 13.70
N LYS A 164 66.54 -39.17 13.56
CA LYS A 164 67.38 -38.70 14.64
C LYS A 164 66.59 -37.98 15.73
N LEU A 165 65.64 -37.15 15.32
CA LEU A 165 64.94 -36.18 16.14
C LEU A 165 63.54 -35.97 15.57
N PHE A 166 62.56 -35.73 16.43
CA PHE A 166 61.22 -35.25 16.05
C PHE A 166 60.72 -34.33 17.17
N ASN A 167 60.22 -33.14 16.84
CA ASN A 167 59.79 -32.12 17.81
C ASN A 167 60.81 -31.88 18.94
N ASP A 168 62.10 -31.72 18.62
CA ASP A 168 63.20 -31.56 19.58
C ASP A 168 63.52 -32.76 20.51
N PHE A 169 62.84 -33.91 20.37
CA PHE A 169 63.15 -35.12 21.13
C PHE A 169 64.01 -36.11 20.32
N PRO A 170 65.24 -36.45 20.80
CA PRO A 170 66.16 -37.31 20.07
C PRO A 170 65.95 -38.80 20.35
N ALA A 171 66.44 -39.66 19.47
CA ALA A 171 66.49 -41.10 19.72
C ALA A 171 67.49 -41.43 20.84
N ASN A 172 67.04 -42.03 21.94
CA ASN A 172 67.89 -42.39 23.08
C ASN A 172 67.28 -43.50 23.95
N ILE A 173 68.07 -44.01 24.90
CA ILE A 173 67.59 -44.78 26.06
C ILE A 173 67.79 -43.92 27.30
N ASN A 174 66.74 -43.69 28.07
CA ASN A 174 66.75 -42.87 29.28
C ASN A 174 65.81 -43.44 30.35
N LEU A 175 65.63 -42.72 31.45
CA LEU A 175 64.62 -42.96 32.47
C LEU A 175 63.20 -42.89 31.87
N ALA A 176 62.29 -43.74 32.33
CA ALA A 176 60.91 -43.75 31.83
C ALA A 176 60.14 -42.48 32.23
N SER A 177 60.40 -41.94 33.43
CA SER A 177 59.88 -40.64 33.88
C SER A 177 60.22 -39.48 32.94
N GLU A 178 61.47 -39.38 32.50
CA GLU A 178 61.90 -38.37 31.52
C GLU A 178 61.17 -38.53 30.16
N HIS A 179 60.97 -39.77 29.73
CA HIS A 179 60.22 -40.06 28.50
C HIS A 179 58.72 -39.77 28.60
N LEU A 180 58.10 -39.85 29.79
CA LEU A 180 56.68 -39.51 29.98
C LEU A 180 56.40 -38.03 29.68
N THR A 181 57.38 -37.14 29.85
CA THR A 181 57.23 -35.72 29.49
C THR A 181 56.94 -35.49 27.99
N ILE A 182 57.25 -36.46 27.13
CA ILE A 182 56.91 -36.43 25.70
C ILE A 182 55.39 -36.60 25.48
N GLU A 183 54.70 -37.27 26.40
CA GLU A 183 53.24 -37.43 26.36
C GLU A 183 52.49 -36.25 27.02
N ASP A 184 53.19 -35.39 27.78
CA ASP A 184 52.62 -34.23 28.47
C ASP A 184 52.34 -33.05 27.52
N GLU A 185 51.23 -33.11 26.78
CA GLU A 185 50.82 -32.10 25.79
C GLU A 185 49.74 -31.11 26.28
N TYR A 186 49.73 -30.77 27.58
CA TYR A 186 48.69 -29.92 28.19
C TYR A 186 48.44 -28.59 27.46
N GLU A 187 49.51 -27.88 27.07
CA GLU A 187 49.39 -26.62 26.32
C GLU A 187 48.68 -26.81 24.98
N THR A 188 48.98 -27.91 24.28
CA THR A 188 48.33 -28.26 23.01
C THR A 188 46.84 -28.49 23.22
N TYR A 189 46.45 -29.27 24.25
CA TYR A 189 45.03 -29.55 24.53
C TYR A 189 44.25 -28.31 24.98
N MET A 190 44.87 -27.40 25.73
CA MET A 190 44.24 -26.13 26.10
C MET A 190 43.95 -25.26 24.87
N LEU A 191 44.93 -25.12 23.97
CA LEU A 191 44.75 -24.37 22.72
C LEU A 191 43.72 -25.03 21.80
N LEU A 192 43.73 -26.36 21.69
CA LEU A 192 42.74 -27.15 20.96
C LEU A 192 41.32 -26.87 21.43
N PHE A 193 41.08 -26.89 22.74
CA PHE A 193 39.78 -26.59 23.33
C PHE A 193 39.34 -25.16 23.01
N LEU A 194 40.25 -24.18 23.16
CA LEU A 194 39.98 -22.78 22.80
C LEU A 194 39.56 -22.65 21.32
N TYR A 195 40.26 -23.31 20.42
CA TYR A 195 40.01 -23.24 18.98
C TYR A 195 38.69 -23.89 18.57
N PHE A 196 38.40 -25.05 19.15
CA PHE A 196 37.12 -25.71 18.96
C PHE A 196 35.96 -24.85 19.49
N PHE A 197 36.11 -24.27 20.69
CA PHE A 197 35.11 -23.39 21.28
C PHE A 197 34.87 -22.13 20.45
N VAL A 198 35.94 -21.47 20.02
CA VAL A 198 35.89 -20.31 19.11
C VAL A 198 35.21 -20.68 17.78
N GLY A 199 35.47 -21.87 17.26
CA GLY A 199 34.78 -22.41 16.08
C GLY A 199 33.26 -22.54 16.29
N ILE A 200 32.84 -23.16 17.39
CA ILE A 200 31.41 -23.29 17.76
C ILE A 200 30.77 -21.90 17.92
N TYR A 201 31.45 -20.98 18.60
CA TYR A 201 30.95 -19.62 18.85
C TYR A 201 30.63 -18.88 17.55
N HIS A 202 31.53 -18.93 16.56
CA HIS A 202 31.26 -18.37 15.24
C HIS A 202 30.19 -19.15 14.46
N GLY A 203 30.09 -20.47 14.65
CA GLY A 203 28.99 -21.27 14.10
C GLY A 203 27.61 -20.83 14.61
N LEU A 204 27.50 -20.54 15.92
CA LEU A 204 26.27 -20.01 16.53
C LEU A 204 25.93 -18.61 16.01
N PHE A 205 26.93 -17.75 15.79
CA PHE A 205 26.70 -16.45 15.16
C PHE A 205 26.16 -16.57 13.74
N TYR A 206 26.72 -17.48 12.94
CA TYR A 206 26.21 -17.75 11.61
C TYR A 206 24.76 -18.27 11.65
N TRP A 207 24.44 -19.16 12.60
CA TRP A 207 23.08 -19.66 12.78
C TRP A 207 22.07 -18.54 13.07
N LYS A 208 22.43 -17.58 13.93
CA LYS A 208 21.59 -16.40 14.22
C LYS A 208 21.59 -15.35 13.10
N ARG A 209 22.69 -15.22 12.35
CA ARG A 209 22.90 -14.18 11.32
C ARG A 209 23.41 -14.80 10.02
N LYS A 210 22.52 -15.45 9.28
CA LYS A 210 22.85 -16.15 8.02
C LYS A 210 23.44 -15.24 6.93
N GLN A 211 23.20 -13.92 7.02
CA GLN A 211 23.77 -12.92 6.11
C GLN A 211 25.29 -12.75 6.32
N GLU A 212 25.80 -12.99 7.52
CA GLU A 212 27.22 -12.88 7.86
C GLU A 212 27.95 -14.21 7.61
N THR A 213 27.99 -14.63 6.35
CA THR A 213 28.52 -15.95 5.92
C THR A 213 30.00 -16.17 6.25
N TYR A 214 30.79 -15.11 6.47
CA TYR A 214 32.19 -15.24 6.93
C TYR A 214 32.30 -15.98 8.27
N ASN A 215 31.28 -15.90 9.14
CA ASN A 215 31.28 -16.62 10.43
C ASN A 215 31.26 -18.14 10.23
N LEU A 216 30.59 -18.65 9.17
CA LEU A 216 30.60 -20.08 8.84
C LEU A 216 32.00 -20.54 8.43
N TYR A 217 32.66 -19.82 7.53
CA TYR A 217 34.00 -20.19 7.06
C TYR A 217 35.04 -20.11 8.18
N TYR A 218 34.93 -19.11 9.06
CA TYR A 218 35.78 -19.02 10.24
C TYR A 218 35.54 -20.19 11.22
N ALA A 219 34.28 -20.58 11.43
CA ALA A 219 33.93 -21.73 12.27
C ALA A 219 34.54 -23.02 11.72
N LEU A 220 34.35 -23.28 10.42
CA LEU A 220 34.93 -24.45 9.75
C LEU A 220 36.45 -24.44 9.80
N PHE A 221 37.09 -23.28 9.58
CA PHE A 221 38.54 -23.14 9.72
C PHE A 221 39.03 -23.52 11.13
N SER A 222 38.40 -22.95 12.15
CA SER A 222 38.80 -23.15 13.56
C SER A 222 38.59 -24.59 14.01
N VAL A 223 37.46 -25.20 13.63
CA VAL A 223 37.16 -26.61 13.94
C VAL A 223 38.10 -27.55 13.20
N PHE A 224 38.29 -27.36 11.90
CA PHE A 224 39.19 -28.24 11.12
C PHE A 224 40.64 -28.11 11.60
N LEU A 225 41.09 -26.91 11.95
CA LEU A 225 42.42 -26.71 12.52
C LEU A 225 42.56 -27.40 13.88
N ALA A 226 41.55 -27.31 14.76
CA ALA A 226 41.53 -28.03 16.03
C ALA A 226 41.56 -29.55 15.82
N VAL A 227 40.72 -30.07 14.91
CA VAL A 227 40.72 -31.51 14.59
C VAL A 227 42.08 -31.95 14.03
N TYR A 228 42.68 -31.19 13.12
CA TYR A 228 44.03 -31.49 12.59
C TYR A 228 45.08 -31.56 13.71
N MET A 229 45.03 -30.63 14.66
CA MET A 229 45.97 -30.60 15.78
C MET A 229 45.81 -31.81 16.73
N ILE A 230 44.61 -32.42 16.82
CA ILE A 230 44.43 -33.72 17.50
C ILE A 230 45.20 -34.83 16.77
N PHE A 231 45.16 -34.86 15.44
CA PHE A 231 45.94 -35.83 14.64
C PHE A 231 47.46 -35.62 14.73
N ARG A 232 47.90 -34.44 15.20
CA ARG A 232 49.30 -34.13 15.46
C ARG A 232 49.75 -34.49 16.86
N SER A 233 48.83 -34.67 17.81
CA SER A 233 49.11 -35.01 19.21
C SER A 233 49.30 -36.51 19.42
N GLN A 234 49.89 -36.91 20.56
CA GLN A 234 50.02 -38.32 20.97
C GLN A 234 48.67 -38.97 21.29
N GLY A 235 47.67 -38.17 21.67
CA GLY A 235 46.33 -38.64 22.01
C GLY A 235 45.64 -39.38 20.87
N VAL A 236 46.02 -39.12 19.61
CA VAL A 236 45.44 -39.79 18.44
C VAL A 236 45.60 -41.33 18.48
N TYR A 237 46.68 -41.83 19.10
CA TYR A 237 46.95 -43.26 19.16
C TYR A 237 46.01 -44.01 20.13
N SER A 238 45.32 -43.29 21.03
CA SER A 238 44.29 -43.86 21.90
C SER A 238 43.05 -44.35 21.15
N PHE A 239 42.80 -43.85 19.92
CA PHE A 239 41.67 -44.27 19.10
C PHE A 239 41.83 -45.67 18.51
N GLY A 240 43.03 -46.27 18.57
CA GLY A 240 43.28 -47.63 18.06
C GLY A 240 43.10 -47.79 16.55
N LEU A 241 43.09 -46.68 15.79
CA LEU A 241 42.98 -46.71 14.34
C LEU A 241 44.26 -47.25 13.70
N ASP A 242 44.12 -47.89 12.54
CA ASP A 242 45.27 -48.21 11.70
C ASP A 242 46.05 -46.92 11.34
N PRO A 243 47.39 -46.88 11.50
CA PRO A 243 48.17 -45.66 11.29
C PRO A 243 48.03 -45.04 9.90
N PHE A 244 47.82 -45.85 8.86
CA PHE A 244 47.64 -45.30 7.51
C PHE A 244 46.24 -44.70 7.35
N THR A 245 45.22 -45.33 7.94
CA THR A 245 43.86 -44.75 8.04
C THR A 245 43.87 -43.43 8.78
N GLN A 246 44.64 -43.33 9.87
CA GLN A 246 44.82 -42.08 10.61
C GLN A 246 45.43 -40.98 9.72
N THR A 247 46.49 -41.30 8.94
CA THR A 247 47.09 -40.35 8.00
C THR A 247 46.10 -39.89 6.91
N LYS A 248 45.23 -40.78 6.41
CA LYS A 248 44.18 -40.40 5.44
C LYS A 248 43.22 -39.36 6.02
N ILE A 249 42.80 -39.53 7.26
CA ILE A 249 41.90 -38.56 7.93
C ILE A 249 42.66 -37.26 8.25
N GLU A 250 43.90 -37.35 8.75
CA GLU A 250 44.77 -36.18 8.99
C GLU A 250 44.89 -35.31 7.73
N TYR A 251 45.14 -35.94 6.57
CA TYR A 251 45.29 -35.21 5.29
C TYR A 251 43.97 -34.67 4.77
N PHE A 252 42.87 -35.43 4.90
CA PHE A 252 41.54 -34.93 4.54
C PHE A 252 41.22 -33.61 5.26
N VAL A 253 41.48 -33.58 6.57
CA VAL A 253 41.22 -32.39 7.40
C VAL A 253 42.17 -31.26 7.02
N VAL A 254 43.49 -31.52 6.98
CA VAL A 254 44.48 -30.46 6.72
C VAL A 254 44.33 -29.86 5.32
N PHE A 255 43.91 -30.65 4.32
CA PHE A 255 43.76 -30.15 2.96
C PHE A 255 42.69 -29.08 2.83
N LEU A 256 41.62 -29.21 3.62
CA LEU A 256 40.48 -28.30 3.62
C LEU A 256 40.70 -27.09 4.56
N THR A 257 41.55 -27.21 5.58
CA THR A 257 41.80 -26.13 6.57
C THR A 257 42.17 -24.77 5.92
N PRO A 258 43.18 -24.66 5.03
CA PRO A 258 43.52 -23.37 4.40
C PRO A 258 42.43 -22.82 3.48
N VAL A 259 41.58 -23.69 2.93
CA VAL A 259 40.47 -23.25 2.08
C VAL A 259 39.47 -22.44 2.90
N TRP A 260 39.12 -22.93 4.09
CA TRP A 260 38.22 -22.22 4.99
C TRP A 260 38.77 -20.85 5.42
N LEU A 261 40.08 -20.76 5.66
CA LEU A 261 40.75 -19.48 5.94
C LEU A 261 40.67 -18.51 4.75
N LEU A 262 40.91 -19.00 3.53
CA LEU A 262 40.84 -18.18 2.31
C LEU A 262 39.41 -17.66 2.09
N LEU A 263 38.40 -18.53 2.21
CA LEU A 263 36.99 -18.16 2.05
C LEU A 263 36.55 -17.18 3.13
N PHE A 264 36.98 -17.37 4.38
CA PHE A 264 36.78 -16.40 5.45
C PHE A 264 37.36 -15.04 5.07
N ALA A 265 38.65 -14.98 4.72
CA ALA A 265 39.32 -13.72 4.42
C ALA A 265 38.66 -12.99 3.23
N GLU A 266 38.31 -13.72 2.17
CA GLU A 266 37.72 -13.11 0.98
C GLU A 266 36.31 -12.58 1.24
N VAL A 267 35.46 -13.35 1.92
CA VAL A 267 34.10 -12.91 2.26
C VAL A 267 34.13 -11.78 3.28
N PHE A 268 35.03 -11.83 4.26
CA PHE A 268 35.17 -10.79 5.27
C PHE A 268 35.62 -9.45 4.67
N PHE A 269 36.52 -9.45 3.69
CA PHE A 269 37.04 -8.21 3.10
C PHE A 269 36.29 -7.73 1.84
N ARG A 270 35.79 -8.65 1.00
CA ARG A 270 35.17 -8.33 -0.31
C ARG A 270 33.68 -8.66 -0.39
N GLY A 271 33.13 -9.40 0.57
CA GLY A 271 31.72 -9.82 0.60
C GLY A 271 31.32 -10.86 -0.45
N LYS A 272 32.26 -11.33 -1.29
CA LYS A 272 32.00 -12.29 -2.37
C LYS A 272 33.17 -13.25 -2.54
N ILE A 273 32.88 -14.45 -3.05
CA ILE A 273 33.88 -15.50 -3.32
C ILE A 273 34.30 -15.43 -4.79
N SER A 274 35.60 -15.31 -5.06
CA SER A 274 36.12 -15.30 -6.44
C SER A 274 36.18 -16.69 -7.05
N ILE A 275 36.33 -16.74 -8.37
CA ILE A 275 36.53 -17.99 -9.10
C ILE A 275 37.84 -18.69 -8.72
N LEU A 276 38.86 -17.94 -8.32
CA LEU A 276 40.15 -18.47 -7.85
C LEU A 276 40.01 -19.19 -6.49
N SER A 277 39.23 -18.63 -5.56
CA SER A 277 38.95 -19.30 -4.29
C SER A 277 38.07 -20.54 -4.48
N LYS A 278 37.12 -20.51 -5.42
CA LYS A 278 36.32 -21.68 -5.80
C LYS A 278 37.17 -22.76 -6.45
N SER A 279 38.12 -22.39 -7.32
CA SER A 279 39.03 -23.36 -7.95
C SER A 279 39.95 -24.00 -6.92
N TYR A 280 40.42 -23.24 -5.91
CA TYR A 280 41.19 -23.81 -4.80
C TYR A 280 40.36 -24.76 -3.93
N LEU A 281 39.12 -24.40 -3.59
CA LEU A 281 38.20 -25.31 -2.90
C LEU A 281 37.98 -26.60 -3.69
N SER A 282 37.78 -26.49 -5.00
CA SER A 282 37.61 -27.66 -5.87
C SER A 282 38.89 -28.50 -5.92
N LEU A 283 40.07 -27.88 -6.07
CA LEU A 283 41.35 -28.57 -6.09
C LEU A 283 41.58 -29.31 -4.77
N SER A 284 41.51 -28.61 -3.64
CA SER A 284 41.71 -29.21 -2.31
C SER A 284 40.65 -30.26 -1.98
N GLY A 285 39.41 -30.07 -2.43
CA GLY A 285 38.35 -31.08 -2.30
C GLY A 285 38.65 -32.35 -3.10
N VAL A 286 39.12 -32.23 -4.34
CA VAL A 286 39.57 -33.37 -5.15
C VAL A 286 40.75 -34.08 -4.49
N LEU A 287 41.75 -33.33 -4.00
CA LEU A 287 42.89 -33.91 -3.28
C LEU A 287 42.45 -34.63 -1.99
N ALA A 288 41.53 -34.04 -1.22
CA ALA A 288 41.03 -34.63 0.03
C ALA A 288 40.23 -35.92 -0.21
N VAL A 289 39.38 -35.96 -1.24
CA VAL A 289 38.60 -37.15 -1.57
C VAL A 289 39.48 -38.24 -2.18
N THR A 290 40.37 -37.89 -3.11
CA THR A 290 41.29 -38.88 -3.73
C THR A 290 42.22 -39.51 -2.70
N GLN A 291 42.66 -38.76 -1.70
CA GLN A 291 43.50 -39.24 -0.60
C GLN A 291 42.93 -40.46 0.15
N ILE A 292 41.60 -40.63 0.20
CA ILE A 292 40.96 -41.75 0.92
C ILE A 292 41.21 -43.08 0.20
N PHE A 293 41.30 -43.07 -1.14
CA PHE A 293 41.31 -44.28 -1.97
C PHE A 293 42.71 -44.72 -2.41
N VAL A 294 43.74 -43.91 -2.17
CA VAL A 294 45.09 -44.19 -2.65
C VAL A 294 45.93 -45.03 -1.67
N ASN A 295 46.99 -45.63 -2.20
CA ASN A 295 48.05 -46.27 -1.42
C ASN A 295 49.00 -45.21 -0.82
N ARG A 296 49.94 -45.64 0.03
CA ARG A 296 50.81 -44.75 0.80
C ARG A 296 51.76 -43.93 -0.07
N ALA A 297 52.36 -44.54 -1.09
CA ALA A 297 53.28 -43.87 -2.00
C ALA A 297 52.58 -42.72 -2.73
N THR A 298 51.38 -42.96 -3.29
CA THR A 298 50.59 -41.91 -3.95
C THR A 298 50.09 -40.85 -2.95
N SER A 299 49.74 -41.24 -1.72
CA SER A 299 49.37 -40.31 -0.65
C SER A 299 50.45 -39.25 -0.37
N VAL A 300 51.74 -39.64 -0.35
CA VAL A 300 52.85 -38.69 -0.19
C VAL A 300 52.96 -37.73 -1.37
N ILE A 301 52.69 -38.19 -2.60
CA ILE A 301 52.68 -37.34 -3.80
C ILE A 301 51.55 -36.30 -3.71
N ILE A 302 50.35 -36.73 -3.33
CA ILE A 302 49.18 -35.83 -3.12
C ILE A 302 49.50 -34.78 -2.06
N LEU A 303 50.11 -35.17 -0.93
CA LEU A 303 50.56 -34.23 0.11
C LEU A 303 51.50 -33.17 -0.45
N ARG A 304 52.49 -33.54 -1.28
CA ARG A 304 53.43 -32.57 -1.87
C ARG A 304 52.74 -31.59 -2.83
N ILE A 305 51.80 -32.08 -3.64
CA ILE A 305 50.98 -31.21 -4.51
C ILE A 305 50.21 -30.21 -3.64
N TRP A 306 49.61 -30.68 -2.54
CA TRP A 306 48.90 -29.81 -1.61
C TRP A 306 49.83 -28.78 -0.95
N GLN A 307 51.01 -29.20 -0.47
CA GLN A 307 52.01 -28.31 0.17
C GLN A 307 52.43 -27.15 -0.74
N VAL A 308 52.66 -27.42 -2.03
CA VAL A 308 52.96 -26.36 -3.01
C VAL A 308 51.74 -25.47 -3.22
N SER A 309 50.54 -26.06 -3.36
CA SER A 309 49.31 -25.30 -3.58
C SER A 309 48.99 -24.33 -2.42
N VAL A 310 49.13 -24.76 -1.17
CA VAL A 310 48.83 -23.92 0.00
C VAL A 310 49.79 -22.73 0.12
N LEU A 311 51.05 -22.88 -0.28
CA LEU A 311 52.00 -21.76 -0.32
C LEU A 311 51.62 -20.72 -1.39
N VAL A 312 51.19 -21.18 -2.58
CA VAL A 312 50.70 -20.28 -3.65
C VAL A 312 49.46 -19.52 -3.18
N PHE A 313 48.49 -20.21 -2.59
CA PHE A 313 47.26 -19.56 -2.08
C PHE A 313 47.49 -18.76 -0.80
N GLY A 314 48.55 -19.03 -0.03
CA GLY A 314 49.01 -18.17 1.06
C GLY A 314 49.39 -16.77 0.60
N VAL A 315 50.03 -16.65 -0.57
CA VAL A 315 50.31 -15.35 -1.22
C VAL A 315 49.02 -14.63 -1.60
N MET A 316 47.97 -15.35 -2.01
CA MET A 316 46.67 -14.77 -2.29
C MET A 316 46.02 -14.18 -1.02
N ILE A 317 46.11 -14.86 0.13
CA ILE A 317 45.64 -14.33 1.41
C ILE A 317 46.37 -13.03 1.78
N LEU A 318 47.70 -12.99 1.60
CA LEU A 318 48.51 -11.78 1.81
C LEU A 318 48.06 -10.64 0.89
N TYR A 319 47.84 -10.93 -0.39
CA TYR A 319 47.34 -9.93 -1.35
C TYR A 319 45.97 -9.39 -0.92
N LEU A 320 45.03 -10.25 -0.49
CA LEU A 320 43.70 -9.83 -0.05
C LEU A 320 43.76 -8.86 1.13
N ILE A 321 44.56 -9.18 2.16
CA ILE A 321 44.65 -8.32 3.33
C ILE A 321 45.39 -7.01 3.05
N ILE A 322 46.48 -7.05 2.28
CA ILE A 322 47.21 -5.83 1.90
C ILE A 322 46.32 -4.94 1.02
N SER A 323 45.55 -5.53 0.10
CA SER A 323 44.56 -4.80 -0.71
C SER A 323 43.50 -4.13 0.16
N ALA A 324 42.95 -4.83 1.16
CA ALA A 324 41.97 -4.26 2.09
C ALA A 324 42.55 -3.14 2.97
N VAL A 325 43.81 -3.26 3.41
CA VAL A 325 44.51 -2.20 4.14
C VAL A 325 44.74 -0.97 3.26
N ARG A 326 45.15 -1.15 2.00
CA ARG A 326 45.29 -0.05 1.02
C ARG A 326 43.95 0.64 0.73
N ALA A 327 42.85 -0.10 0.76
CA ALA A 327 41.49 0.44 0.70
C ALA A 327 41.04 1.14 2.00
N LYS A 328 41.96 1.44 2.93
CA LYS A 328 41.73 2.10 4.22
C LYS A 328 40.73 1.38 5.14
N ASN A 329 40.58 0.06 4.98
CA ASN A 329 39.76 -0.73 5.90
C ASN A 329 40.47 -0.86 7.27
N LYS A 330 39.93 -0.19 8.29
CA LYS A 330 40.48 -0.18 9.66
C LYS A 330 40.51 -1.59 10.29
N ASP A 331 39.55 -2.44 9.94
CA ASP A 331 39.43 -3.79 10.47
C ASP A 331 40.49 -4.71 9.84
N ALA A 332 40.77 -4.53 8.54
CA ALA A 332 41.88 -5.22 7.86
C ALA A 332 43.25 -4.84 8.45
N LYS A 333 43.47 -3.56 8.79
CA LYS A 333 44.74 -3.12 9.41
C LYS A 333 45.00 -3.82 10.73
N ARG A 334 43.96 -4.02 11.54
CA ARG A 334 44.06 -4.71 12.84
C ARG A 334 44.27 -6.21 12.67
N LEU A 335 43.58 -6.82 11.70
CA LEU A 335 43.70 -8.27 11.44
C LEU A 335 45.03 -8.65 10.76
N LEU A 336 45.76 -7.68 10.17
CA LEU A 336 47.01 -7.92 9.45
C LEU A 336 48.06 -8.65 10.29
N ILE A 337 48.26 -8.23 11.53
CA ILE A 337 49.26 -8.82 12.43
C ILE A 337 48.95 -10.31 12.67
N GLY A 338 47.68 -10.62 12.95
CA GLY A 338 47.24 -12.00 13.17
C GLY A 338 47.43 -12.89 11.94
N ILE A 339 47.10 -12.40 10.76
CA ILE A 339 47.28 -13.15 9.50
C ILE A 339 48.76 -13.32 9.14
N LEU A 340 49.60 -12.30 9.32
CA LEU A 340 51.04 -12.42 9.07
C LEU A 340 51.68 -13.47 9.99
N PHE A 341 51.31 -13.47 11.27
CA PHE A 341 51.83 -14.43 12.23
C PHE A 341 51.34 -15.86 11.93
N LEU A 342 50.07 -16.02 11.59
CA LEU A 342 49.48 -17.31 11.18
C LEU A 342 50.12 -17.87 9.91
N LEU A 343 50.31 -17.03 8.87
CA LEU A 343 50.94 -17.47 7.62
C LEU A 343 52.43 -17.75 7.80
N GLY A 344 53.14 -16.96 8.61
CA GLY A 344 54.56 -17.18 8.90
C GLY A 344 54.80 -18.50 9.63
N THR A 345 54.05 -18.74 10.71
CA THR A 345 54.13 -20.00 11.47
C THR A 345 53.67 -21.22 10.66
N GLY A 346 52.58 -21.10 9.88
CA GLY A 346 52.14 -22.16 8.99
C GLY A 346 53.14 -22.49 7.87
N THR A 347 53.76 -21.46 7.28
CA THR A 347 54.81 -21.65 6.26
C THR A 347 56.03 -22.35 6.86
N TRP A 348 56.43 -21.99 8.08
CA TRP A 348 57.52 -22.67 8.80
C TRP A 348 57.23 -24.17 8.96
N ASP A 349 56.05 -24.52 9.49
CA ASP A 349 55.67 -25.92 9.73
C ASP A 349 55.54 -26.71 8.43
N ILE A 350 55.00 -26.12 7.36
CA ILE A 350 54.89 -26.75 6.03
C ILE A 350 56.28 -27.02 5.44
N LEU A 351 57.19 -26.03 5.48
CA LEU A 351 58.55 -26.19 4.96
C LEU A 351 59.33 -27.24 5.76
N GLY A 352 59.23 -27.22 7.09
CA GLY A 352 59.85 -28.21 7.96
C GLY A 352 59.28 -29.62 7.76
N ALA A 353 57.99 -29.76 7.44
CA ALA A 353 57.38 -31.05 7.13
C ALA A 353 57.71 -31.58 5.72
N SER A 354 57.98 -30.69 4.76
CA SER A 354 58.24 -31.06 3.36
C SER A 354 59.59 -31.75 3.13
N GLY A 355 60.56 -31.53 4.03
CA GLY A 355 61.94 -31.98 3.87
C GLY A 355 62.72 -31.29 2.74
N MET A 356 62.14 -30.26 2.09
CA MET A 356 62.82 -29.49 1.02
C MET A 356 63.94 -28.60 1.55
N LEU A 357 63.79 -28.12 2.79
CA LEU A 357 64.79 -27.35 3.51
C LEU A 357 65.19 -28.11 4.79
N PRO A 358 66.44 -28.00 5.25
CA PRO A 358 66.91 -28.63 6.49
C PRO A 358 66.40 -27.89 7.73
N ILE A 359 65.09 -27.68 7.81
CA ILE A 359 64.39 -26.97 8.89
C ILE A 359 63.51 -27.98 9.62
N GLN A 360 63.40 -27.84 10.94
CA GLN A 360 62.57 -28.72 11.75
C GLN A 360 61.12 -28.24 11.81
N ASN A 361 60.19 -29.20 11.87
CA ASN A 361 58.80 -28.91 12.18
C ASN A 361 58.62 -28.74 13.69
N LEU A 362 58.38 -27.50 14.12
CA LEU A 362 58.23 -27.13 15.55
C LEU A 362 56.75 -27.01 15.97
N ASN A 363 55.81 -27.32 15.08
CA ASN A 363 54.37 -27.16 15.26
C ASN A 363 53.98 -25.73 15.74
N LEU A 364 54.59 -24.69 15.16
CA LEU A 364 54.37 -23.28 15.52
C LEU A 364 52.98 -22.77 15.16
N LEU A 365 52.28 -23.44 14.23
CA LEU A 365 50.96 -23.05 13.74
C LEU A 365 49.93 -22.93 14.88
N ARG A 366 50.09 -23.69 15.97
CA ARG A 366 49.23 -23.56 17.17
C ARG A 366 49.32 -22.14 17.75
N PHE A 367 50.52 -21.60 17.96
CA PHE A 367 50.68 -20.22 18.45
C PHE A 367 50.31 -19.17 17.40
N GLY A 368 50.55 -19.47 16.12
CA GLY A 368 50.09 -18.69 14.97
C GLY A 368 48.59 -18.36 15.03
N PHE A 369 47.80 -19.39 15.29
CA PHE A 369 46.35 -19.26 15.35
C PHE A 369 45.85 -18.53 16.59
N LEU A 370 46.52 -18.65 17.74
CA LEU A 370 46.20 -17.86 18.94
C LEU A 370 46.24 -16.34 18.65
N VAL A 371 47.31 -15.85 18.01
CA VAL A 371 47.45 -14.43 17.67
C VAL A 371 46.37 -13.99 16.67
N PHE A 372 46.01 -14.86 15.74
CA PHE A 372 44.91 -14.60 14.80
C PHE A 372 43.54 -14.53 15.49
N VAL A 373 43.24 -15.44 16.43
CA VAL A 373 42.01 -15.43 17.24
C VAL A 373 41.90 -14.13 18.05
N LEU A 374 42.99 -13.69 18.70
CA LEU A 374 43.01 -12.41 19.41
C LEU A 374 42.80 -11.22 18.45
N GLY A 375 43.41 -11.26 17.27
CA GLY A 375 43.25 -10.25 16.22
C GLY A 375 41.78 -10.08 15.78
N ILE A 376 41.07 -11.19 15.53
CA ILE A 376 39.66 -11.12 15.11
C ILE A 376 38.74 -10.69 16.28
N ALA A 377 39.04 -11.08 17.52
CA ALA A 377 38.27 -10.66 18.69
C ALA A 377 38.29 -9.13 18.84
N VAL A 378 39.46 -8.51 18.68
CA VAL A 378 39.60 -7.04 18.71
C VAL A 378 38.82 -6.37 17.58
N VAL A 379 38.86 -6.94 16.38
CA VAL A 379 38.10 -6.42 15.22
C VAL A 379 36.60 -6.47 15.49
N LEU A 380 36.09 -7.60 16.00
CA LEU A 380 34.67 -7.79 16.27
C LEU A 380 34.17 -6.84 17.37
N ALA A 381 34.93 -6.68 18.46
CA ALA A 381 34.61 -5.75 19.54
C ALA A 381 34.46 -4.30 19.04
N ASN A 382 35.38 -3.85 18.19
CA ASN A 382 35.32 -2.51 17.60
C ASN A 382 34.13 -2.34 16.64
N ARG A 383 33.81 -3.39 15.87
CA ARG A 383 32.65 -3.36 14.97
C ARG A 383 31.35 -3.27 15.76
N PHE A 384 31.24 -4.00 16.86
CA PHE A 384 30.10 -3.93 17.77
C PHE A 384 29.90 -2.52 18.34
N LEU A 385 30.97 -1.90 18.87
CA LEU A 385 30.91 -0.53 19.40
C LEU A 385 30.44 0.50 18.35
N ARG A 386 30.91 0.38 17.10
CA ARG A 386 30.50 1.30 16.02
C ARG A 386 29.01 1.17 15.70
N VAL A 387 28.52 -0.06 15.57
CA VAL A 387 27.11 -0.33 15.28
C VAL A 387 26.22 0.16 16.43
N HIS A 388 26.62 -0.07 17.68
CA HIS A 388 25.87 0.41 18.84
C HIS A 388 25.75 1.94 18.85
N LYS A 389 26.85 2.66 18.57
CA LYS A 389 26.83 4.12 18.48
C LYS A 389 25.91 4.64 17.37
N GLN A 390 25.91 3.98 16.20
CA GLN A 390 25.01 4.35 15.09
C GLN A 390 23.53 4.15 15.45
N VAL A 391 23.21 3.09 16.19
CA VAL A 391 21.82 2.85 16.67
C VAL A 391 21.39 3.94 17.65
N GLU A 392 22.28 4.31 18.57
CA GLU A 392 22.02 5.38 19.55
C GLU A 392 21.81 6.75 18.88
N GLU A 393 22.67 7.12 17.93
CA GLU A 393 22.54 8.35 17.14
C GLU A 393 21.23 8.38 16.32
N LEU A 394 20.85 7.24 15.72
CA LEU A 394 19.61 7.13 14.94
C LEU A 394 18.37 7.26 15.83
N ASN A 395 18.37 6.64 17.01
CA ASN A 395 17.26 6.74 17.96
C ASN A 395 17.04 8.18 18.42
N LEU A 396 18.11 8.91 18.79
CA LEU A 396 18.03 10.33 19.16
C LEU A 396 17.47 11.19 18.02
N SER A 397 17.88 10.92 16.77
CA SER A 397 17.35 11.65 15.60
C SER A 397 15.87 11.35 15.32
N LEU A 398 15.43 10.10 15.54
CA LEU A 398 14.04 9.70 15.34
C LEU A 398 13.12 10.36 16.36
N GLU A 399 13.53 10.37 17.62
CA GLU A 399 12.78 10.98 18.72
C GLU A 399 12.50 12.46 18.44
N LYS A 400 13.54 13.22 18.04
CA LYS A 400 13.39 14.62 17.63
C LYS A 400 12.40 14.80 16.46
N LYS A 401 12.45 13.90 15.47
CA LYS A 401 11.56 13.99 14.29
C LYS A 401 10.11 13.65 14.64
N VAL A 402 9.87 12.75 15.59
CA VAL A 402 8.54 12.45 16.11
C VAL A 402 7.98 13.64 16.87
N GLU A 403 8.78 14.28 17.70
CA GLU A 403 8.38 15.49 18.44
C GLU A 403 7.99 16.64 17.49
N GLU A 404 8.81 16.93 16.48
CA GLU A 404 8.54 17.95 15.47
C GLU A 404 7.21 17.67 14.73
N ARG A 405 6.98 16.43 14.28
CA ARG A 405 5.75 16.05 13.59
C ARG A 405 4.51 16.09 14.48
N THR A 406 4.66 15.74 15.75
CA THR A 406 3.57 15.79 16.71
C THR A 406 3.13 17.23 16.96
N ASN A 407 4.09 18.16 17.11
CA ASN A 407 3.80 19.58 17.28
C ASN A 407 3.17 20.20 16.02
N GLU A 408 3.67 19.87 14.83
CA GLU A 408 3.08 20.33 13.56
C GLU A 408 1.62 19.88 13.43
N LEU A 409 1.35 18.60 13.71
CA LEU A 409 0.01 18.01 13.65
C LEU A 409 -0.95 18.67 14.65
N GLN A 410 -0.49 18.91 15.89
CA GLN A 410 -1.29 19.57 16.92
C GLN A 410 -1.67 20.99 16.52
N ASN A 411 -0.73 21.74 15.92
CA ASN A 411 -0.99 23.08 15.40
C ASN A 411 -1.99 23.06 14.25
N THR A 412 -1.87 22.10 13.31
CA THR A 412 -2.84 21.95 12.21
C THR A 412 -4.24 21.60 12.72
N LEU A 413 -4.34 20.67 13.67
CA LEU A 413 -5.62 20.28 14.26
C LEU A 413 -6.30 21.46 14.96
N THR A 414 -5.53 22.23 15.75
CA THR A 414 -6.03 23.43 16.42
C THR A 414 -6.55 24.44 15.39
N LYS A 415 -5.82 24.64 14.28
CA LYS A 415 -6.22 25.58 13.24
C LYS A 415 -7.48 25.14 12.50
N VAL A 416 -7.61 23.85 12.18
CA VAL A 416 -8.82 23.29 11.56
C VAL A 416 -10.02 23.42 12.50
N GLN A 417 -9.83 23.20 13.80
CA GLN A 417 -10.90 23.34 14.78
C GLN A 417 -11.37 24.79 14.94
N GLU A 418 -10.45 25.76 14.97
CA GLU A 418 -10.78 27.19 14.95
C GLU A 418 -11.61 27.57 13.72
N LEU A 419 -11.16 27.16 12.53
CA LEU A 419 -11.84 27.45 11.27
C LEU A 419 -13.24 26.82 11.22
N LYS A 420 -13.39 25.60 11.74
CA LYS A 420 -14.70 24.94 11.83
C LYS A 420 -15.65 25.70 12.76
N VAL A 421 -15.18 26.12 13.94
CA VAL A 421 -16.00 26.91 14.87
C VAL A 421 -16.44 28.24 14.23
N GLN A 422 -15.56 28.89 13.48
CA GLN A 422 -15.90 30.11 12.75
C GLN A 422 -16.97 29.84 11.67
N GLN A 423 -16.77 28.80 10.84
CA GLN A 423 -17.72 28.41 9.81
C GLN A 423 -19.10 28.02 10.36
N ASP A 424 -19.15 27.23 11.43
CA ASP A 424 -20.41 26.85 12.09
C ASP A 424 -21.10 28.09 12.71
N GLY A 425 -20.32 29.10 13.13
CA GLY A 425 -20.83 30.40 13.54
C GLY A 425 -21.48 31.19 12.41
N ASP A 426 -20.87 31.19 11.21
CA ASP A 426 -21.43 31.82 10.01
C ASP A 426 -22.70 31.11 9.56
N TYR A 427 -22.72 29.77 9.56
CA TYR A 427 -23.92 28.97 9.27
C TYR A 427 -25.05 29.27 10.26
N PHE A 428 -24.72 29.38 11.54
CA PHE A 428 -25.68 29.73 12.58
C PHE A 428 -26.33 31.09 12.30
N LEU A 429 -25.54 32.11 11.94
CA LEU A 429 -26.07 33.43 11.61
C LEU A 429 -26.97 33.39 10.36
N THR A 430 -26.54 32.72 9.29
CA THR A 430 -27.35 32.62 8.06
C THR A 430 -28.66 31.87 8.29
N SER A 431 -28.65 30.78 9.06
CA SER A 431 -29.89 30.06 9.41
C SER A 431 -30.88 30.94 10.19
N LEU A 432 -30.39 31.81 11.09
CA LEU A 432 -31.24 32.78 11.81
C LEU A 432 -31.87 33.83 10.89
N LEU A 433 -31.26 34.11 9.73
CA LEU A 433 -31.80 35.03 8.73
C LEU A 433 -32.78 34.35 7.78
N LEU A 434 -32.61 33.04 7.52
CA LEU A 434 -33.50 32.26 6.66
C LEU A 434 -34.81 31.86 7.36
N ASP A 435 -34.76 31.43 8.63
CA ASP A 435 -35.96 30.97 9.36
C ASP A 435 -37.13 31.97 9.32
N PRO A 436 -36.93 33.30 9.48
CA PRO A 436 -38.03 34.25 9.42
C PRO A 436 -38.60 34.46 8.01
N LEU A 437 -37.84 34.11 6.96
CA LEU A 437 -38.26 34.23 5.56
C LEU A 437 -39.07 33.01 5.11
N SER A 438 -38.70 31.83 5.60
CA SER A 438 -39.38 30.54 5.32
C SER A 438 -40.65 30.36 6.15
N GLN A 439 -41.51 31.38 6.20
CA GLN A 439 -42.72 31.38 7.03
C GLN A 439 -43.98 31.11 6.20
N THR A 440 -44.78 30.16 6.67
CA THR A 440 -46.11 29.83 6.14
C THR A 440 -47.17 30.64 6.87
N LYS A 441 -47.41 31.90 6.46
CA LYS A 441 -48.39 32.80 7.10
C LYS A 441 -49.71 32.80 6.34
N VAL A 442 -50.53 31.79 6.57
CA VAL A 442 -51.84 31.69 5.93
C VAL A 442 -52.89 31.30 6.97
N GLU A 443 -53.91 32.14 7.10
CA GLU A 443 -55.17 31.80 7.77
C GLU A 443 -56.28 31.88 6.70
N SER A 444 -56.70 30.73 6.17
CA SER A 444 -57.79 30.63 5.21
C SER A 444 -58.75 29.52 5.63
N THR A 445 -60.04 29.72 5.37
CA THR A 445 -61.08 28.69 5.60
C THR A 445 -61.31 27.81 4.38
N GLN A 446 -60.84 28.24 3.21
CA GLN A 446 -61.07 27.57 1.92
C GLN A 446 -59.81 26.91 1.34
N VAL A 447 -58.62 27.30 1.80
CA VAL A 447 -57.35 26.71 1.38
C VAL A 447 -56.58 26.22 2.60
N LEU A 448 -56.25 24.94 2.62
CA LEU A 448 -55.36 24.36 3.64
C LEU A 448 -53.95 24.25 3.07
N LEU A 449 -52.97 24.83 3.77
CA LEU A 449 -51.58 24.83 3.36
C LEU A 449 -50.71 24.15 4.43
N GLN A 450 -49.89 23.19 4.01
CA GLN A 450 -48.90 22.52 4.85
C GLN A 450 -47.56 22.52 4.13
N SER A 451 -46.47 22.69 4.87
CA SER A 451 -45.12 22.81 4.32
C SER A 451 -44.14 21.96 5.11
N PHE A 452 -43.25 21.28 4.42
CA PHE A 452 -42.13 20.53 4.98
C PHE A 452 -40.83 21.04 4.36
N VAL A 453 -39.82 21.26 5.19
CA VAL A 453 -38.49 21.71 4.78
C VAL A 453 -37.46 20.89 5.55
N LYS A 454 -36.51 20.29 4.85
CA LYS A 454 -35.38 19.56 5.42
C LYS A 454 -34.13 19.91 4.64
N GLN A 455 -33.16 20.56 5.29
CA GLN A 455 -31.90 20.89 4.62
C GLN A 455 -30.86 19.80 4.90
N LYS A 456 -30.07 19.47 3.89
CA LYS A 456 -29.03 18.43 3.95
C LYS A 456 -27.94 18.75 4.97
N LYS A 457 -27.58 20.03 5.10
CA LYS A 457 -26.50 20.44 6.00
C LYS A 457 -27.04 20.73 7.40
N GLU A 458 -26.85 19.74 8.28
CA GLU A 458 -27.04 19.90 9.73
C GLU A 458 -25.73 20.33 10.40
N PHE A 459 -25.83 21.20 11.40
CA PHE A 459 -24.70 21.60 12.23
C PHE A 459 -25.17 21.93 13.65
N GLU A 460 -24.23 21.88 14.60
CA GLU A 460 -24.49 22.25 15.98
C GLU A 460 -23.57 23.39 16.37
N PHE A 461 -24.16 24.50 16.81
CA PHE A 461 -23.41 25.65 17.29
C PHE A 461 -23.96 26.10 18.64
N ARG A 462 -23.09 26.15 19.65
CA ARG A 462 -23.45 26.52 21.03
C ARG A 462 -24.62 25.72 21.61
N GLY A 463 -24.65 24.40 21.37
CA GLY A 463 -25.69 23.49 21.87
C GLY A 463 -27.02 23.55 21.12
N LYS A 464 -27.12 24.33 20.03
CA LYS A 464 -28.31 24.41 19.19
C LYS A 464 -28.04 23.71 17.87
N LYS A 465 -28.85 22.68 17.58
CA LYS A 465 -28.88 22.03 16.27
C LYS A 465 -29.70 22.88 15.31
N ARG A 466 -29.15 23.14 14.13
CA ARG A 466 -29.80 23.90 13.05
C ARG A 466 -29.44 23.29 11.70
N GLU A 467 -30.20 23.69 10.70
CA GLU A 467 -30.03 23.26 9.32
C GLU A 467 -29.87 24.49 8.42
N ILE A 468 -29.17 24.32 7.29
CA ILE A 468 -28.92 25.39 6.31
C ILE A 468 -28.87 24.79 4.90
N GLY A 469 -29.53 25.43 3.94
CA GLY A 469 -29.52 24.97 2.55
C GLY A 469 -30.22 25.94 1.60
N GLY A 470 -30.37 25.52 0.35
CA GLY A 470 -30.83 26.33 -0.78
C GLY A 470 -32.33 26.37 -0.99
N ASP A 471 -33.08 25.50 -0.32
CA ASP A 471 -34.51 25.42 -0.54
C ASP A 471 -35.29 26.34 0.38
N ILE A 472 -36.33 26.99 -0.14
CA ILE A 472 -37.19 27.88 0.62
C ILE A 472 -38.65 27.79 0.16
N ILE A 473 -39.56 27.79 1.14
CA ILE A 473 -41.00 27.88 0.91
C ILE A 473 -41.49 29.17 1.56
N ILE A 474 -42.23 29.99 0.81
CA ILE A 474 -42.85 31.20 1.34
C ILE A 474 -44.30 31.24 0.92
N SER A 475 -45.19 31.54 1.86
CA SER A 475 -46.60 31.77 1.56
C SER A 475 -47.17 32.90 2.40
N ASP A 476 -48.04 33.71 1.81
CA ASP A 476 -48.74 34.83 2.45
C ASP A 476 -50.12 35.00 1.76
N THR A 477 -50.89 36.00 2.17
CA THR A 477 -52.18 36.35 1.57
C THR A 477 -52.11 37.74 0.95
N ILE A 478 -52.57 37.90 -0.29
CA ILE A 478 -52.67 39.21 -0.96
C ILE A 478 -54.08 39.48 -1.47
N THR A 479 -54.41 40.75 -1.62
CA THR A 479 -55.68 41.16 -2.23
C THR A 479 -55.40 41.77 -3.59
N LEU A 480 -56.04 41.23 -4.63
CA LEU A 480 -55.97 41.75 -6.00
C LEU A 480 -57.39 41.95 -6.54
N ASN A 481 -57.69 43.14 -7.06
CA ASN A 481 -59.00 43.53 -7.58
C ASN A 481 -60.16 43.21 -6.63
N GLY A 482 -59.95 43.43 -5.32
CA GLY A 482 -60.94 43.17 -4.27
C GLY A 482 -61.16 41.70 -3.92
N LYS A 483 -60.40 40.78 -4.51
CA LYS A 483 -60.44 39.35 -4.21
C LYS A 483 -59.22 38.91 -3.43
N THR A 484 -59.38 37.91 -2.58
CA THR A 484 -58.31 37.33 -1.77
C THR A 484 -57.61 36.20 -2.51
N TYR A 485 -56.28 36.23 -2.49
CA TYR A 485 -55.44 35.20 -3.07
C TYR A 485 -54.43 34.70 -2.06
N LEU A 486 -54.27 33.38 -2.00
CA LEU A 486 -53.14 32.74 -1.37
C LEU A 486 -51.95 32.79 -2.34
N VAL A 487 -50.87 33.45 -1.93
CA VAL A 487 -49.63 33.49 -2.70
C VAL A 487 -48.62 32.51 -2.14
N PHE A 488 -47.92 31.79 -3.01
CA PHE A 488 -46.85 30.89 -2.60
C PHE A 488 -45.68 30.91 -3.59
N VAL A 489 -44.49 30.61 -3.08
CA VAL A 489 -43.33 30.21 -3.87
C VAL A 489 -42.68 29.01 -3.20
N ASN A 490 -42.32 28.02 -4.00
CA ASN A 490 -41.34 27.00 -3.63
C ASN A 490 -40.14 27.22 -4.54
N GLY A 491 -38.95 27.38 -3.97
CA GLY A 491 -37.73 27.59 -4.72
C GLY A 491 -36.56 26.79 -4.20
N ASP A 492 -35.72 26.35 -5.12
CA ASP A 492 -34.44 25.70 -4.87
C ASP A 492 -33.33 26.56 -5.51
N ALA A 493 -32.41 27.04 -4.67
CA ALA A 493 -31.29 27.85 -5.08
C ALA A 493 -30.03 27.03 -5.32
N MET A 494 -29.40 27.27 -6.47
CA MET A 494 -28.19 26.56 -6.89
C MET A 494 -27.07 26.58 -5.84
N GLY A 495 -26.54 25.40 -5.55
CA GLY A 495 -25.46 25.20 -4.59
C GLY A 495 -25.94 24.48 -3.35
N LYS A 496 -25.03 24.14 -2.44
CA LYS A 496 -25.37 23.41 -1.21
C LYS A 496 -24.89 24.17 0.02
N SER A 497 -25.55 23.94 1.16
CA SER A 497 -25.21 24.60 2.44
C SER A 497 -25.23 26.13 2.30
N ILE A 498 -24.14 26.84 2.59
CA ILE A 498 -24.10 28.31 2.61
C ILE A 498 -24.27 28.96 1.23
N GLN A 499 -23.86 28.30 0.15
CA GLN A 499 -24.00 28.84 -1.20
C GLN A 499 -25.48 28.88 -1.59
N GLY A 500 -26.16 27.73 -1.50
CA GLY A 500 -27.61 27.66 -1.70
C GLY A 500 -28.36 28.60 -0.77
N ALA A 501 -28.01 28.63 0.52
CA ALA A 501 -28.61 29.52 1.51
C ALA A 501 -28.50 31.01 1.15
N GLY A 502 -27.41 31.43 0.50
CA GLY A 502 -27.27 32.78 -0.02
C GLY A 502 -28.31 33.09 -1.10
N GLY A 503 -28.54 32.16 -2.03
CA GLY A 503 -29.57 32.29 -3.06
C GLY A 503 -30.99 32.27 -2.50
N ALA A 504 -31.27 31.36 -1.56
CA ALA A 504 -32.55 31.28 -0.84
C ALA A 504 -32.88 32.59 -0.10
N LEU A 505 -31.88 33.20 0.53
CA LEU A 505 -32.03 34.48 1.24
C LEU A 505 -32.40 35.60 0.28
N VAL A 506 -31.72 35.70 -0.87
CA VAL A 506 -32.04 36.70 -1.89
C VAL A 506 -33.46 36.49 -2.43
N LEU A 507 -33.82 35.26 -2.80
CA LEU A 507 -35.16 34.92 -3.27
C LEU A 507 -36.20 35.34 -2.24
N GLY A 508 -36.00 34.97 -0.98
CA GLY A 508 -36.97 35.24 0.08
C GLY A 508 -37.14 36.71 0.39
N VAL A 509 -36.06 37.49 0.47
CA VAL A 509 -36.12 38.93 0.72
C VAL A 509 -36.83 39.67 -0.41
N VAL A 510 -36.50 39.35 -1.67
CA VAL A 510 -37.11 40.01 -2.83
C VAL A 510 -38.59 39.65 -2.94
N PHE A 511 -38.93 38.37 -2.79
CA PHE A 511 -40.30 37.91 -2.89
C PHE A 511 -41.20 38.48 -1.78
N LEU A 512 -40.74 38.44 -0.53
CA LEU A 512 -41.47 39.04 0.59
C LEU A 512 -41.60 40.56 0.44
N SER A 513 -40.57 41.25 -0.06
CA SER A 513 -40.66 42.68 -0.40
C SER A 513 -41.76 42.94 -1.43
N PHE A 514 -41.85 42.11 -2.47
CA PHE A 514 -42.89 42.20 -3.50
C PHE A 514 -44.31 42.03 -2.91
N ILE A 515 -44.49 41.04 -2.04
CA ILE A 515 -45.75 40.79 -1.32
C ILE A 515 -46.11 41.98 -0.43
N LYS A 516 -45.19 42.46 0.41
CA LYS A 516 -45.47 43.59 1.32
C LYS A 516 -45.79 44.87 0.58
N ARG A 517 -45.09 45.17 -0.53
CA ARG A 517 -45.46 46.31 -1.40
C ARG A 517 -46.84 46.15 -2.02
N THR A 518 -47.28 44.92 -2.30
CA THR A 518 -48.64 44.65 -2.80
C THR A 518 -49.68 44.91 -1.72
N GLN A 519 -49.42 44.47 -0.48
CA GLN A 519 -50.31 44.68 0.66
C GLN A 519 -50.42 46.17 1.06
N MET A 520 -49.36 46.95 0.89
CA MET A 520 -49.33 48.37 1.31
C MET A 520 -49.79 49.37 0.25
N ILE A 521 -49.58 49.09 -1.04
CA ILE A 521 -49.79 50.06 -2.12
C ILE A 521 -51.02 49.68 -2.95
N LEU A 522 -52.03 50.55 -2.97
CA LEU A 522 -53.29 50.35 -3.71
C LEU A 522 -53.09 50.10 -5.22
N GLU A 523 -52.12 50.77 -5.85
CA GLU A 523 -51.82 50.57 -7.28
C GLU A 523 -51.36 49.13 -7.61
N ASN A 524 -50.75 48.44 -6.64
CA ASN A 524 -50.38 47.03 -6.82
C ASN A 524 -51.57 46.09 -6.63
N GLN A 525 -52.58 46.51 -5.87
CA GLN A 525 -53.80 45.72 -5.61
C GLN A 525 -54.77 45.76 -6.78
N ILE A 526 -54.72 46.77 -7.66
CA ILE A 526 -55.58 46.83 -8.85
C ILE A 526 -55.08 45.99 -10.03
N LYS A 527 -54.01 45.20 -9.83
CA LYS A 527 -53.41 44.36 -10.88
C LYS A 527 -54.18 43.04 -11.00
N SER A 528 -54.24 42.49 -12.21
CA SER A 528 -54.73 41.13 -12.41
C SER A 528 -53.70 40.11 -11.88
N PRO A 529 -54.14 38.89 -11.50
CA PRO A 529 -53.24 37.84 -11.03
C PRO A 529 -52.16 37.47 -12.06
N GLU A 530 -52.51 37.42 -13.35
CA GLU A 530 -51.54 37.09 -14.41
C GLU A 530 -50.47 38.17 -14.56
N ARG A 531 -50.85 39.45 -14.41
CA ARG A 531 -49.92 40.56 -14.46
C ARG A 531 -49.02 40.58 -13.23
N TRP A 532 -49.59 40.33 -12.05
CA TRP A 532 -48.86 40.31 -10.79
C TRP A 532 -47.75 39.25 -10.80
N ILE A 533 -48.06 38.00 -11.19
CA ILE A 533 -47.09 36.90 -11.26
C ILE A 533 -45.99 37.23 -12.28
N LYS A 534 -46.39 37.77 -13.45
CA LYS A 534 -45.43 38.13 -14.50
C LYS A 534 -44.45 39.22 -14.06
N GLU A 535 -44.94 40.27 -13.40
CA GLU A 535 -44.08 41.33 -12.86
C GLU A 535 -43.16 40.80 -11.74
N CYS A 536 -43.68 39.95 -10.86
CA CYS A 536 -42.91 39.31 -9.81
C CYS A 536 -41.75 38.46 -10.38
N PHE A 537 -42.05 37.63 -11.39
CA PHE A 537 -41.03 36.84 -12.08
C PHE A 537 -39.93 37.70 -12.71
N PHE A 538 -40.29 38.78 -13.41
CA PHE A 538 -39.29 39.65 -14.03
C PHE A 538 -38.43 40.39 -13.00
N GLU A 539 -38.99 40.76 -11.85
CA GLU A 539 -38.21 41.37 -10.76
C GLU A 539 -37.19 40.37 -10.19
N LEU A 540 -37.61 39.12 -9.95
CA LEU A 540 -36.70 38.04 -9.56
C LEU A 540 -35.63 37.79 -10.63
N GLN A 541 -36.03 37.63 -11.90
CA GLN A 541 -35.12 37.42 -13.02
C GLN A 541 -34.06 38.54 -13.11
N THR A 542 -34.48 39.80 -13.05
CA THR A 542 -33.57 40.94 -13.16
C THR A 542 -32.53 40.95 -12.04
N ILE A 543 -32.93 40.61 -10.82
CA ILE A 543 -32.02 40.57 -9.67
C ILE A 543 -31.06 39.39 -9.81
N PHE A 544 -31.53 38.20 -10.18
CA PHE A 544 -30.66 37.04 -10.33
C PHE A 544 -29.75 37.10 -11.56
N GLU A 545 -30.15 37.75 -12.65
CA GLU A 545 -29.28 38.01 -13.82
C GLU A 545 -28.05 38.83 -13.44
N SER A 546 -28.15 39.68 -12.41
CA SER A 546 -27.02 40.46 -11.89
C SER A 546 -25.91 39.59 -11.27
N PHE A 547 -26.20 38.33 -10.92
CA PHE A 547 -25.21 37.35 -10.45
C PHE A 547 -24.42 36.70 -11.59
N ASP A 548 -24.68 37.07 -12.85
CA ASP A 548 -23.93 36.63 -14.03
C ASP A 548 -23.82 35.09 -14.14
N GLY A 549 -24.93 34.38 -13.90
CA GLY A 549 -24.98 32.92 -13.94
C GLY A 549 -24.26 32.21 -12.79
N SER A 550 -23.68 32.95 -11.83
CA SER A 550 -23.03 32.38 -10.64
C SER A 550 -24.05 31.82 -9.62
N MET A 551 -25.30 32.23 -9.73
CA MET A 551 -26.43 31.79 -8.90
C MET A 551 -27.67 31.71 -9.78
N LEU A 552 -28.35 30.57 -9.75
CA LEU A 552 -29.61 30.33 -10.44
C LEU A 552 -30.61 29.74 -9.44
N VAL A 553 -31.91 29.94 -9.68
CA VAL A 553 -32.94 29.40 -8.79
C VAL A 553 -34.04 28.76 -9.63
N SER A 554 -34.36 27.51 -9.30
CA SER A 554 -35.56 26.85 -9.79
C SER A 554 -36.75 27.28 -8.92
N VAL A 555 -37.90 27.64 -9.50
CA VAL A 555 -39.07 28.01 -8.70
C VAL A 555 -40.39 27.57 -9.31
N VAL A 556 -41.37 27.28 -8.44
CA VAL A 556 -42.79 27.36 -8.76
C VAL A 556 -43.38 28.53 -7.98
N LEU A 557 -43.97 29.48 -8.72
CA LEU A 557 -44.62 30.67 -8.19
C LEU A 557 -46.10 30.63 -8.54
N GLY A 558 -46.99 30.81 -7.55
CA GLY A 558 -48.43 30.77 -7.81
C GLY A 558 -49.30 31.60 -6.89
N LEU A 559 -50.53 31.80 -7.36
CA LEU A 559 -51.66 32.44 -6.68
C LEU A 559 -52.87 31.52 -6.76
N VAL A 560 -53.51 31.23 -5.63
CA VAL A 560 -54.82 30.56 -5.59
C VAL A 560 -55.88 31.55 -5.18
N GLU A 561 -56.85 31.80 -6.05
CA GLU A 561 -58.04 32.59 -5.74
C GLU A 561 -58.96 31.78 -4.81
N GLU A 562 -59.22 32.28 -3.60
CA GLU A 562 -59.94 31.50 -2.57
C GLU A 562 -61.35 31.13 -3.03
N ASP A 563 -62.13 32.12 -3.47
CA ASP A 563 -63.55 31.99 -3.78
C ASP A 563 -63.84 31.01 -4.94
N THR A 564 -62.95 30.96 -5.94
CA THR A 564 -63.17 30.23 -7.19
C THR A 564 -62.27 29.00 -7.36
N GLY A 565 -61.26 28.83 -6.51
CA GLY A 565 -60.30 27.74 -6.60
C GLY A 565 -59.45 27.78 -7.86
N VAL A 566 -59.23 28.94 -8.45
CA VAL A 566 -58.40 29.07 -9.66
C VAL A 566 -56.96 29.29 -9.26
N LEU A 567 -56.08 28.37 -9.67
CA LEU A 567 -54.64 28.49 -9.56
C LEU A 567 -54.08 29.21 -10.79
N TYR A 568 -53.37 30.31 -10.55
CA TYR A 568 -52.53 31.00 -11.52
C TYR A 568 -51.08 30.73 -11.13
N TYR A 569 -50.27 30.16 -12.02
CA TYR A 569 -48.90 29.79 -11.66
C TYR A 569 -47.95 29.77 -12.85
N LEU A 570 -46.66 29.73 -12.55
CA LEU A 570 -45.60 29.39 -13.49
C LEU A 570 -44.60 28.45 -12.80
N ASN A 571 -43.91 27.68 -13.62
CA ASN A 571 -42.82 26.81 -13.20
C ASN A 571 -41.58 27.17 -14.04
N ALA A 572 -40.49 27.51 -13.38
CA ALA A 572 -39.19 27.87 -13.96
C ALA A 572 -38.16 26.79 -13.60
N GLU A 573 -38.08 25.74 -14.42
CA GLU A 573 -37.18 24.58 -14.26
C GLU A 573 -37.15 23.97 -12.85
N HIS A 574 -38.28 23.98 -12.16
CA HIS A 574 -38.49 23.26 -10.90
C HIS A 574 -39.27 21.96 -11.17
N PRO A 575 -39.20 20.94 -10.30
CA PRO A 575 -39.92 19.69 -10.52
C PRO A 575 -41.42 19.90 -10.75
N TRP A 576 -42.02 19.03 -11.56
CA TRP A 576 -43.42 19.18 -11.98
C TRP A 576 -44.38 19.15 -10.79
N THR A 577 -45.43 19.97 -10.88
CA THR A 577 -46.45 20.05 -9.84
C THR A 577 -47.34 18.81 -9.92
N VAL A 578 -47.59 18.18 -8.78
CA VAL A 578 -48.40 16.95 -8.70
C VAL A 578 -49.80 17.27 -8.19
N LEU A 579 -50.82 16.85 -8.93
CA LEU A 579 -52.21 16.83 -8.50
C LEU A 579 -52.57 15.44 -7.97
N TYR A 580 -53.17 15.40 -6.79
CA TYR A 580 -53.82 14.22 -6.25
C TYR A 580 -55.33 14.45 -6.20
N ARG A 581 -56.06 13.68 -7.01
CA ARG A 581 -57.52 13.75 -7.16
C ARG A 581 -58.10 12.34 -7.22
N ASP A 582 -59.16 12.07 -6.46
CA ASP A 582 -59.90 10.80 -6.46
C ASP A 582 -59.01 9.54 -6.32
N GLY A 583 -57.94 9.62 -5.54
CA GLY A 583 -57.01 8.49 -5.33
C GLY A 583 -55.94 8.32 -6.41
N VAL A 584 -55.83 9.25 -7.36
CA VAL A 584 -54.86 9.23 -8.46
C VAL A 584 -53.93 10.44 -8.36
N ALA A 585 -52.62 10.21 -8.48
CA ALA A 585 -51.61 11.26 -8.59
C ALA A 585 -51.17 11.42 -10.06
N SER A 586 -51.10 12.66 -10.55
CA SER A 586 -50.68 13.00 -11.90
C SER A 586 -50.00 14.37 -11.96
N PHE A 587 -49.11 14.59 -12.92
CA PHE A 587 -48.56 15.92 -13.20
C PHE A 587 -49.59 16.82 -13.88
N ILE A 588 -49.54 18.13 -13.59
CA ILE A 588 -50.41 19.13 -14.26
C ILE A 588 -49.69 19.85 -15.41
N GLU A 589 -48.37 19.78 -15.47
CA GLU A 589 -47.56 20.27 -16.59
C GLU A 589 -47.34 19.17 -17.65
N GLU A 590 -47.27 19.59 -18.92
CA GLU A 590 -46.86 18.74 -20.06
C GLU A 590 -45.47 19.13 -20.59
N GLU A 591 -45.01 20.36 -20.33
CA GLU A 591 -43.73 20.90 -20.81
C GLU A 591 -43.29 22.09 -19.92
N LEU A 592 -41.97 22.25 -19.71
CA LEU A 592 -41.38 23.40 -19.02
C LEU A 592 -40.82 24.40 -20.04
N GLU A 593 -41.55 25.49 -20.27
CA GLU A 593 -41.17 26.54 -21.25
C GLU A 593 -40.16 27.56 -20.68
N LEU A 594 -40.01 27.66 -19.35
CA LEU A 594 -39.17 28.65 -18.67
C LEU A 594 -37.92 28.00 -18.09
N ARG A 595 -36.78 28.67 -18.25
CA ARG A 595 -35.49 28.29 -17.63
C ARG A 595 -35.42 28.79 -16.18
N LYS A 596 -34.46 28.29 -15.40
CA LYS A 596 -34.17 28.79 -14.05
C LYS A 596 -33.97 30.30 -14.02
N ILE A 597 -34.45 30.93 -12.96
CA ILE A 597 -34.31 32.36 -12.71
C ILE A 597 -32.82 32.73 -12.62
N GLY A 598 -32.42 33.79 -13.32
CA GLY A 598 -31.03 34.26 -13.46
C GLY A 598 -30.33 33.87 -14.77
N THR A 599 -30.97 33.04 -15.60
CA THR A 599 -30.42 32.62 -16.90
C THR A 599 -30.37 33.81 -17.88
N LYS A 600 -29.17 34.19 -18.33
CA LYS A 600 -28.99 35.28 -19.31
C LYS A 600 -29.64 34.96 -20.66
N GLY A 601 -30.18 36.00 -21.31
CA GLY A 601 -30.72 35.87 -22.66
C GLY A 601 -32.11 35.24 -22.70
N MET A 602 -32.82 35.18 -21.57
CA MET A 602 -34.27 34.93 -21.55
C MET A 602 -35.04 36.15 -22.10
N ASP A 603 -34.87 36.44 -23.39
CA ASP A 603 -35.77 37.34 -24.14
C ASP A 603 -37.05 36.58 -24.50
N GLY A 604 -37.80 36.17 -23.47
CA GLY A 604 -38.93 35.23 -23.58
C GLY A 604 -40.24 35.79 -23.04
N ASP A 605 -41.34 35.52 -23.76
CA ASP A 605 -42.68 35.80 -23.26
C ASP A 605 -43.05 34.79 -22.17
N VAL A 606 -43.01 35.25 -20.92
CA VAL A 606 -43.49 34.46 -19.76
C VAL A 606 -44.97 34.12 -19.95
N ARG A 607 -45.26 32.81 -19.85
CA ARG A 607 -46.60 32.23 -19.91
C ARG A 607 -47.09 31.88 -18.50
N ILE A 608 -48.23 32.42 -18.11
CA ILE A 608 -48.91 32.09 -16.85
C ILE A 608 -49.92 30.98 -17.12
N ARG A 609 -49.74 29.84 -16.46
CA ARG A 609 -50.65 28.70 -16.52
C ARG A 609 -51.84 28.95 -15.58
N ILE A 610 -53.00 28.43 -15.99
CA ILE A 610 -54.25 28.55 -15.23
C ILE A 610 -54.82 27.16 -15.05
N PHE A 611 -54.93 26.75 -13.79
CA PHE A 611 -55.44 25.44 -13.43
C PHE A 611 -56.66 25.59 -12.52
N PRO A 612 -57.83 25.08 -12.92
CA PRO A 612 -59.05 25.19 -12.13
C PRO A 612 -59.13 24.01 -11.13
N LEU A 613 -59.01 24.26 -9.81
CA LEU A 613 -59.10 23.24 -8.75
C LEU A 613 -60.54 22.83 -8.42
N GLU A 614 -60.74 21.55 -8.11
CA GLU A 614 -61.99 20.96 -7.64
C GLU A 614 -61.94 20.73 -6.13
N LYS A 615 -63.12 20.64 -5.51
CA LYS A 615 -63.21 20.48 -4.06
C LYS A 615 -62.52 19.20 -3.63
N GLY A 616 -61.54 19.32 -2.73
CA GLY A 616 -60.74 18.20 -2.23
C GLY A 616 -59.48 17.91 -3.05
N ASP A 617 -59.21 18.68 -4.11
CA ASP A 617 -57.94 18.59 -4.82
C ASP A 617 -56.77 18.94 -3.90
N ILE A 618 -55.70 18.15 -4.00
CA ILE A 618 -54.45 18.38 -3.29
C ILE A 618 -53.34 18.56 -4.33
N LEU A 619 -52.63 19.70 -4.26
CA LEU A 619 -51.44 19.98 -5.04
C LEU A 619 -50.18 19.79 -4.19
N PHE A 620 -49.16 19.15 -4.77
CA PHE A 620 -47.83 19.03 -4.21
C PHE A 620 -46.80 19.72 -5.10
N ILE A 621 -46.00 20.58 -4.48
CA ILE A 621 -44.90 21.31 -5.13
C ILE A 621 -43.66 21.07 -4.28
N GLY A 622 -42.56 20.61 -4.88
CA GLY A 622 -41.35 20.31 -4.13
C GLY A 622 -40.08 20.42 -4.96
N SER A 623 -38.96 20.58 -4.26
CA SER A 623 -37.62 20.61 -4.84
C SER A 623 -37.19 19.25 -5.38
N ASP A 624 -36.07 19.26 -6.11
CA ASP A 624 -35.45 18.10 -6.72
C ASP A 624 -35.07 17.02 -5.70
N GLY A 625 -34.82 17.37 -4.43
CA GLY A 625 -34.59 16.40 -3.36
C GLY A 625 -35.69 15.37 -3.15
N ARG A 626 -36.91 15.59 -3.64
CA ARG A 626 -37.99 14.58 -3.62
C ARG A 626 -37.77 13.45 -4.63
N ASP A 627 -37.02 13.73 -5.70
CA ASP A 627 -36.73 12.84 -6.82
C ASP A 627 -35.29 12.27 -6.70
N ASP A 628 -34.34 13.06 -6.20
CA ASP A 628 -32.91 12.76 -6.02
C ASP A 628 -32.59 11.88 -4.78
N LEU A 629 -33.10 10.64 -4.81
CA LEU A 629 -32.93 9.65 -3.73
C LEU A 629 -31.77 8.68 -4.00
N VAL A 630 -30.88 8.48 -3.02
CA VAL A 630 -29.80 7.46 -3.09
C VAL A 630 -30.36 6.09 -2.70
N LEU A 631 -30.30 5.14 -3.63
CA LEU A 631 -30.90 3.80 -3.49
C LEU A 631 -29.90 2.75 -2.94
N GLU A 632 -28.64 2.75 -3.39
CA GLU A 632 -27.57 1.85 -2.92
C GLU A 632 -26.21 2.57 -2.91
N GLU A 633 -25.42 2.37 -1.85
CA GLU A 633 -23.99 2.73 -1.81
C GLU A 633 -23.16 1.52 -2.24
N SER A 634 -22.64 1.51 -3.47
CA SER A 634 -21.70 0.47 -3.90
C SER A 634 -20.36 0.65 -3.17
N GLY A 635 -19.72 -0.45 -2.75
CA GLY A 635 -18.44 -0.44 -2.02
C GLY A 635 -17.26 0.25 -2.73
N ASP A 636 -17.41 0.60 -4.01
CA ASP A 636 -16.46 1.40 -4.81
C ASP A 636 -16.70 2.92 -4.70
N GLY A 637 -17.68 3.38 -3.92
CA GLY A 637 -17.97 4.80 -3.70
C GLY A 637 -18.90 5.46 -4.72
N ASN A 638 -19.40 4.72 -5.71
CA ASN A 638 -20.45 5.20 -6.62
C ASN A 638 -21.84 5.01 -6.00
N ARG A 639 -22.64 6.08 -6.01
CA ARG A 639 -24.00 6.13 -5.49
C ARG A 639 -25.00 6.00 -6.64
N LEU A 640 -25.92 5.04 -6.56
CA LEU A 640 -27.04 4.95 -7.49
C LEU A 640 -28.13 5.94 -7.04
N ILE A 641 -28.42 6.94 -7.87
CA ILE A 641 -29.45 7.96 -7.61
C ILE A 641 -30.68 7.65 -8.46
N ASN A 642 -31.87 7.85 -7.90
CA ASN A 642 -33.13 7.75 -8.61
C ASN A 642 -33.27 8.90 -9.63
N GLU A 643 -33.45 8.58 -10.91
CA GLU A 643 -33.72 9.56 -11.97
C GLU A 643 -35.19 9.51 -12.46
N ASP A 644 -36.01 8.66 -11.86
CA ASP A 644 -37.42 8.48 -12.23
C ASP A 644 -38.34 9.37 -11.39
N GLU A 645 -38.76 10.49 -11.99
CA GLU A 645 -39.70 11.46 -11.40
C GLU A 645 -41.10 10.86 -11.16
N THR A 646 -41.48 9.79 -11.87
CA THR A 646 -42.81 9.17 -11.69
C THR A 646 -42.94 8.43 -10.36
N LYS A 647 -41.81 8.11 -9.72
CA LYS A 647 -41.76 7.46 -8.41
C LYS A 647 -42.37 8.32 -7.32
N PHE A 648 -42.22 9.64 -7.40
CA PHE A 648 -42.89 10.55 -6.47
C PHE A 648 -44.41 10.45 -6.57
N LEU A 649 -44.98 10.24 -7.77
CA LEU A 649 -46.43 10.01 -7.94
C LEU A 649 -46.89 8.73 -7.22
N GLU A 650 -46.11 7.65 -7.31
CA GLU A 650 -46.39 6.40 -6.61
C GLU A 650 -46.40 6.60 -5.10
N VAL A 651 -45.43 7.36 -4.57
CA VAL A 651 -45.35 7.69 -3.15
C VAL A 651 -46.53 8.53 -2.68
N VAL A 652 -46.91 9.56 -3.45
CA VAL A 652 -48.10 10.39 -3.15
C VAL A 652 -49.36 9.53 -3.09
N LYS A 653 -49.53 8.61 -4.04
CA LYS A 653 -50.64 7.67 -4.08
C LYS A 653 -50.63 6.70 -2.90
N LYS A 654 -49.48 6.11 -2.57
CA LYS A 654 -49.31 5.21 -1.41
C LYS A 654 -49.64 5.91 -0.08
N SER A 655 -49.34 7.20 -0.01
CA SER A 655 -49.54 8.03 1.19
C SER A 655 -50.94 8.63 1.30
N ASN A 656 -51.84 8.36 0.34
CA ASN A 656 -53.17 8.96 0.26
C ASN A 656 -53.18 10.50 0.32
N GLY A 657 -52.10 11.15 -0.15
CA GLY A 657 -51.96 12.61 -0.09
C GLY A 657 -51.69 13.21 1.31
N ASP A 658 -51.26 12.41 2.29
CA ASP A 658 -50.76 12.93 3.59
C ASP A 658 -49.28 13.34 3.49
N LEU A 659 -48.96 14.56 3.91
CA LEU A 659 -47.61 15.12 3.77
C LEU A 659 -46.55 14.38 4.62
N ASN A 660 -46.88 13.99 5.84
CA ASN A 660 -45.91 13.33 6.73
C ASN A 660 -45.64 11.91 6.24
N LEU A 661 -46.68 11.19 5.83
CA LEU A 661 -46.54 9.86 5.25
C LEU A 661 -45.76 9.88 3.93
N ILE A 662 -45.87 10.95 3.12
CA ILE A 662 -45.06 11.12 1.91
C ILE A 662 -43.57 11.17 2.28
N VAL A 663 -43.19 11.99 3.27
CA VAL A 663 -41.79 12.11 3.71
C VAL A 663 -41.26 10.78 4.24
N GLU A 664 -42.04 10.06 5.06
CA GLU A 664 -41.68 8.74 5.57
C GLU A 664 -41.51 7.71 4.43
N ASN A 665 -42.47 7.65 3.50
CA ASN A 665 -42.42 6.73 2.37
C ASN A 665 -41.29 7.07 1.37
N LEU A 666 -40.84 8.32 1.28
CA LEU A 666 -39.66 8.69 0.50
C LEU A 666 -38.38 8.14 1.15
N LEU A 667 -38.27 8.21 2.48
CA LEU A 667 -37.13 7.65 3.21
C LEU A 667 -37.05 6.12 3.12
N ASP A 668 -38.20 5.44 3.00
CA ASP A 668 -38.25 4.00 2.70
C ASP A 668 -37.71 3.67 1.31
N VAL A 669 -37.81 4.59 0.35
CA VAL A 669 -37.30 4.41 -1.01
C VAL A 669 -35.79 4.64 -1.07
N GLY A 670 -35.26 5.63 -0.35
CA GLY A 670 -33.83 5.95 -0.35
C GLY A 670 -33.49 7.14 0.53
N THR A 671 -32.19 7.42 0.68
CA THR A 671 -31.73 8.58 1.47
C THR A 671 -31.66 9.85 0.62
N PHE A 672 -32.04 10.99 1.19
CA PHE A 672 -32.00 12.28 0.48
C PHE A 672 -30.58 12.66 0.08
N SER A 673 -30.37 12.93 -1.22
CA SER A 673 -29.08 13.38 -1.72
C SER A 673 -28.94 14.90 -1.75
N ASP A 674 -30.05 15.64 -1.63
CA ASP A 674 -30.11 17.10 -1.56
C ASP A 674 -31.08 17.64 -0.49
N ASP A 675 -31.25 18.96 -0.46
CA ASP A 675 -32.28 19.64 0.33
C ASP A 675 -33.68 19.20 -0.15
N LEU A 676 -34.65 19.06 0.77
CA LEU A 676 -36.01 18.65 0.45
C LEU A 676 -37.01 19.70 0.93
N THR A 677 -37.84 20.15 0.00
CA THR A 677 -39.03 20.94 0.31
C THR A 677 -40.27 20.34 -0.30
N LEU A 678 -41.37 20.36 0.44
CA LEU A 678 -42.68 19.91 -0.01
C LEU A 678 -43.74 20.89 0.49
N LEU A 679 -44.49 21.46 -0.44
CA LEU A 679 -45.67 22.28 -0.19
C LEU A 679 -46.90 21.47 -0.59
N ARG A 680 -47.82 21.27 0.35
CA ARG A 680 -49.13 20.65 0.15
C ARG A 680 -50.20 21.73 0.23
N LEU A 681 -50.96 21.89 -0.85
CA LEU A 681 -52.06 22.84 -0.96
C LEU A 681 -53.35 22.10 -1.26
N GLU A 682 -54.33 22.19 -0.37
CA GLU A 682 -55.65 21.57 -0.53
C GLU A 682 -56.74 22.63 -0.62
N TRP A 683 -57.61 22.53 -1.63
CA TRP A 683 -58.74 23.45 -1.78
C TRP A 683 -60.04 22.83 -1.27
N LEU A 684 -60.59 23.42 -0.19
CA LEU A 684 -61.80 22.98 0.51
C LEU A 684 -63.05 23.75 0.07
N GLY A 685 -62.87 24.79 -0.74
CA GLY A 685 -63.95 25.61 -1.29
C GLY A 685 -64.90 24.82 -2.19
N SER A 686 -66.00 25.48 -2.57
CA SER A 686 -66.93 24.95 -3.55
C SER A 686 -67.35 26.06 -4.51
N PHE A 687 -66.99 25.92 -5.77
CA PHE A 687 -67.32 26.86 -6.82
C PHE A 687 -67.93 26.11 -8.01
N LYS A 688 -69.11 26.53 -8.46
CA LYS A 688 -69.81 25.90 -9.58
C LYS A 688 -69.17 26.34 -10.89
N ARG A 689 -68.54 25.40 -11.59
CA ARG A 689 -68.01 25.62 -12.95
C ARG A 689 -68.92 24.98 -13.98
N VAL A 690 -69.10 25.65 -15.11
CA VAL A 690 -69.83 25.09 -16.24
C VAL A 690 -68.86 24.20 -17.02
N SER A 691 -69.07 22.88 -16.97
CA SER A 691 -68.22 21.94 -17.70
C SER A 691 -68.47 22.03 -19.21
N LYS A 692 -67.45 21.72 -20.00
CA LYS A 692 -67.55 21.64 -21.47
C LYS A 692 -68.52 20.53 -21.91
N ASP A 693 -68.68 19.49 -21.10
CA ASP A 693 -69.62 18.38 -21.32
C ASP A 693 -71.07 18.78 -21.01
N THR A 694 -71.30 19.67 -20.04
CA THR A 694 -72.62 20.27 -19.79
C THR A 694 -73.06 21.11 -20.98
N LEU A 695 -72.13 21.85 -21.59
CA LEU A 695 -72.32 22.66 -22.79
C LEU A 695 -72.66 21.85 -24.05
N THR A 696 -72.01 20.70 -24.26
CA THR A 696 -72.26 19.82 -25.42
C THR A 696 -73.55 19.02 -25.24
N ASN A 697 -73.86 18.54 -24.03
CA ASN A 697 -75.10 17.82 -23.75
C ASN A 697 -76.35 18.71 -23.83
N LEU A 698 -76.24 20.02 -23.50
CA LEU A 698 -77.33 20.99 -23.69
C LEU A 698 -77.61 21.31 -25.17
N SER A 699 -76.63 21.08 -26.06
CA SER A 699 -76.70 21.51 -27.46
C SER A 699 -77.57 20.65 -28.38
N SER A 700 -77.98 19.45 -27.93
CA SER A 700 -78.64 18.45 -28.78
C SER A 700 -80.15 18.29 -28.56
N ASP A 701 -80.68 18.51 -27.34
CA ASP A 701 -82.07 18.15 -27.01
C ASP A 701 -83.02 19.34 -26.67
N ASP A 702 -82.55 20.58 -26.57
CA ASP A 702 -83.40 21.74 -26.26
C ASP A 702 -83.86 22.47 -27.54
N TYR A 703 -85.16 22.37 -27.87
CA TYR A 703 -85.88 23.12 -28.92
C TYR A 703 -85.51 24.62 -28.98
N LEU A 704 -85.12 25.16 -27.83
CA LEU A 704 -84.71 26.53 -27.57
C LEU A 704 -83.39 26.93 -28.29
N TYR A 705 -82.38 26.06 -28.28
CA TYR A 705 -81.09 26.32 -28.95
C TYR A 705 -81.16 26.11 -30.46
N ALA A 706 -81.94 25.12 -30.92
CA ALA A 706 -82.20 24.91 -32.35
C ALA A 706 -82.86 26.16 -32.98
N LYS A 707 -83.82 26.77 -32.28
CA LYS A 707 -84.48 28.02 -32.71
C LYS A 707 -83.51 29.20 -32.82
N ILE A 708 -82.62 29.38 -31.84
CA ILE A 708 -81.61 30.45 -31.88
C ILE A 708 -80.64 30.23 -33.04
N LYS A 709 -80.16 28.99 -33.23
CA LYS A 709 -79.24 28.63 -34.32
C LYS A 709 -79.87 28.85 -35.69
N SER A 710 -81.12 28.43 -35.90
CA SER A 710 -81.82 28.65 -37.17
C SER A 710 -82.02 30.14 -37.49
N LEU A 711 -82.31 30.96 -36.48
CA LEU A 711 -82.46 32.41 -36.66
C LEU A 711 -81.13 33.07 -37.08
N LEU A 712 -79.99 32.59 -36.55
CA LEU A 712 -78.67 33.07 -36.94
C LEU A 712 -78.28 32.64 -38.35
N GLU A 713 -78.59 31.40 -38.75
CA GLU A 713 -78.34 30.89 -40.11
C GLU A 713 -79.17 31.64 -41.17
N LEU A 714 -80.37 32.10 -40.81
CA LEU A 714 -81.24 32.93 -41.66
C LEU A 714 -80.85 34.42 -41.67
N GLY A 715 -79.85 34.84 -40.88
CA GLY A 715 -79.39 36.23 -40.79
C GLY A 715 -80.23 37.14 -39.88
N ASN A 716 -81.23 36.60 -39.16
CA ASN A 716 -82.11 37.35 -38.26
C ASN A 716 -81.50 37.54 -36.86
N GLY A 717 -80.34 38.19 -36.79
CA GLY A 717 -79.61 38.38 -35.52
C GLY A 717 -80.38 39.15 -34.45
N GLU A 718 -81.20 40.14 -34.83
CA GLU A 718 -81.98 40.96 -33.89
C GLU A 718 -83.12 40.15 -33.24
N GLU A 719 -83.77 39.28 -34.00
CA GLU A 719 -84.82 38.38 -33.51
C GLU A 719 -84.24 37.29 -32.60
N ALA A 720 -83.06 36.77 -32.93
CA ALA A 720 -82.31 35.87 -32.05
C ALA A 720 -81.96 36.54 -30.71
N PHE A 721 -81.50 37.80 -30.74
CA PHE A 721 -81.20 38.57 -29.52
C PHE A 721 -82.44 38.78 -28.65
N GLN A 722 -83.56 39.20 -29.23
CA GLN A 722 -84.83 39.37 -28.48
C GLN A 722 -85.35 38.05 -27.91
N THR A 723 -85.20 36.96 -28.65
CA THR A 723 -85.57 35.61 -28.16
C THR A 723 -84.75 35.25 -26.92
N ILE A 724 -83.43 35.50 -26.93
CA ILE A 724 -82.58 35.22 -25.76
C ILE A 724 -82.94 36.11 -24.57
N GLU A 725 -83.18 37.41 -24.78
CA GLU A 725 -83.63 38.32 -23.71
C GLU A 725 -84.93 37.84 -23.05
N SER A 726 -85.91 37.44 -23.87
CA SER A 726 -87.18 36.90 -23.38
C SER A 726 -87.03 35.58 -22.62
N LEU A 727 -85.98 34.82 -22.89
CA LEU A 727 -85.71 33.58 -22.17
C LEU A 727 -84.97 33.85 -20.87
N LEU A 728 -84.03 34.80 -20.88
CA LEU A 728 -83.29 35.22 -19.69
C LEU A 728 -84.17 35.92 -18.65
N SER A 729 -85.31 36.50 -19.05
CA SER A 729 -86.27 37.10 -18.12
C SER A 729 -87.04 36.09 -17.27
N ASN A 730 -86.97 34.80 -17.59
CA ASN A 730 -87.58 33.76 -16.77
C ASN A 730 -86.68 33.40 -15.57
N GLU A 731 -87.15 33.71 -14.37
CA GLU A 731 -86.41 33.49 -13.13
C GLU A 731 -86.17 32.01 -12.82
N SER A 732 -86.99 31.09 -13.35
CA SER A 732 -86.91 29.66 -13.09
C SER A 732 -85.88 28.90 -13.96
N LEU A 733 -85.05 29.60 -14.75
CA LEU A 733 -84.01 28.94 -15.55
C LEU A 733 -82.93 28.33 -14.68
N ASN A 734 -82.49 27.12 -15.07
CA ASN A 734 -81.27 26.52 -14.55
C ASN A 734 -80.07 27.46 -14.84
N ASP A 735 -79.20 27.66 -13.86
CA ASP A 735 -78.02 28.50 -13.97
C ASP A 735 -77.12 28.12 -15.17
N ASP A 736 -76.97 26.83 -15.48
CA ASP A 736 -76.09 26.38 -16.57
C ASP A 736 -76.64 26.83 -17.94
N VAL A 737 -77.96 26.74 -18.10
CA VAL A 737 -78.68 27.22 -19.30
C VAL A 737 -78.59 28.74 -19.36
N ARG A 738 -78.79 29.42 -18.23
CA ARG A 738 -78.68 30.90 -18.13
C ARG A 738 -77.28 31.38 -18.53
N ILE A 739 -76.22 30.78 -17.99
CA ILE A 739 -74.83 31.14 -18.32
C ILE A 739 -74.54 30.95 -19.82
N ASN A 740 -75.03 29.85 -20.40
CA ASN A 740 -74.87 29.59 -21.83
C ASN A 740 -75.67 30.55 -22.71
N LEU A 741 -76.90 30.90 -22.32
CA LEU A 741 -77.69 31.91 -23.03
C LEU A 741 -77.02 33.28 -22.98
N ILE A 742 -76.41 33.68 -21.86
CA ILE A 742 -75.63 34.93 -21.77
C ILE A 742 -74.38 34.86 -22.66
N ARG A 743 -73.73 33.69 -22.77
CA ARG A 743 -72.61 33.47 -23.71
C ARG A 743 -73.03 33.63 -25.17
N GLU A 744 -74.17 33.09 -25.57
CA GLU A 744 -74.67 33.29 -26.94
C GLU A 744 -75.18 34.72 -27.16
N LYS A 745 -75.84 35.33 -26.17
CA LYS A 745 -76.21 36.75 -26.18
C LYS A 745 -75.00 37.64 -26.43
N SER A 746 -73.86 37.37 -25.80
CA SER A 746 -72.66 38.18 -25.98
C SER A 746 -72.06 38.05 -27.39
N ARG A 747 -72.03 36.83 -27.95
CA ARG A 747 -71.60 36.57 -29.34
C ARG A 747 -72.48 37.30 -30.35
N ILE A 748 -73.80 37.22 -30.18
CA ILE A 748 -74.77 37.90 -31.05
C ILE A 748 -74.65 39.42 -30.90
N SER A 749 -74.47 39.92 -29.67
CA SER A 749 -74.26 41.34 -29.41
C SER A 749 -73.02 41.89 -30.12
N LEU A 750 -71.93 41.11 -30.18
CA LEU A 750 -70.73 41.47 -30.95
C LEU A 750 -71.01 41.56 -32.45
N LEU A 751 -71.79 40.61 -33.01
CA LEU A 751 -72.19 40.61 -34.43
C LEU A 751 -73.09 41.81 -34.77
N LEU A 752 -74.04 42.12 -33.89
CA LEU A 752 -74.97 43.26 -34.01
C LEU A 752 -74.32 44.62 -33.67
N LYS A 753 -73.03 44.64 -33.32
CA LYS A 753 -72.27 45.84 -32.91
C LYS A 753 -72.84 46.53 -31.65
N LYS A 754 -73.59 45.80 -30.82
CA LYS A 754 -74.09 46.23 -29.50
C LYS A 754 -72.99 46.02 -28.45
N PHE A 755 -71.92 46.81 -28.53
CA PHE A 755 -70.68 46.55 -27.77
C PHE A 755 -70.83 46.69 -26.25
N ASP A 756 -71.63 47.65 -25.76
CA ASP A 756 -71.81 47.82 -24.31
C ASP A 756 -72.54 46.63 -23.67
N VAL A 757 -73.57 46.12 -24.34
CA VAL A 757 -74.30 44.90 -23.94
C VAL A 757 -73.37 43.67 -24.00
N ALA A 758 -72.50 43.60 -25.01
CA ALA A 758 -71.51 42.54 -25.11
C ALA A 758 -70.52 42.56 -23.94
N VAL A 759 -70.05 43.75 -23.53
CA VAL A 759 -69.17 43.90 -22.35
C VAL A 759 -69.85 43.39 -21.09
N GLU A 760 -71.06 43.87 -20.78
CA GLU A 760 -71.81 43.47 -19.58
C GLU A 760 -72.06 41.95 -19.54
N SER A 761 -72.45 41.38 -20.68
CA SER A 761 -72.70 39.95 -20.82
C SER A 761 -71.41 39.12 -20.68
N LEU A 762 -70.27 39.60 -21.20
CA LEU A 762 -68.98 38.90 -21.08
C LEU A 762 -68.39 38.99 -19.68
N GLU A 763 -68.51 40.13 -19.00
CA GLU A 763 -68.03 40.29 -17.62
C GLU A 763 -68.79 39.41 -16.63
N SER A 764 -70.11 39.30 -16.79
CA SER A 764 -70.95 38.47 -15.92
C SER A 764 -70.66 36.97 -16.04
N ILE A 765 -70.24 36.49 -17.23
CA ILE A 765 -69.95 35.06 -17.43
C ILE A 765 -68.48 34.69 -17.26
N PHE A 766 -67.56 35.66 -17.30
CA PHE A 766 -66.12 35.38 -17.22
C PHE A 766 -65.72 34.50 -16.01
N PRO A 767 -66.28 34.67 -14.79
CA PRO A 767 -65.96 33.81 -13.65
C PRO A 767 -66.27 32.32 -13.86
N PHE A 768 -67.15 31.96 -14.79
CA PHE A 768 -67.51 30.56 -15.09
C PHE A 768 -66.62 29.95 -16.19
N PHE A 769 -65.91 30.77 -16.95
CA PHE A 769 -65.08 30.36 -18.08
C PHE A 769 -63.64 30.88 -17.94
N VAL A 770 -63.07 30.76 -16.75
CA VAL A 770 -61.78 31.38 -16.41
C VAL A 770 -60.61 30.88 -17.26
N THR A 771 -60.71 29.69 -17.85
CA THR A 771 -59.67 29.13 -18.75
C THR A 771 -59.89 29.45 -20.24
N ASP A 772 -61.04 30.03 -20.63
CA ASP A 772 -61.38 30.30 -22.03
C ASP A 772 -60.75 31.63 -22.51
N ASN A 773 -59.65 31.51 -23.24
CA ASN A 773 -58.93 32.63 -23.83
C ASN A 773 -59.76 33.41 -24.88
N GLU A 774 -60.72 32.77 -25.55
CA GLU A 774 -61.56 33.45 -26.55
C GLU A 774 -62.51 34.46 -25.90
N ILE A 775 -62.98 34.18 -24.67
CA ILE A 775 -63.82 35.13 -23.93
C ILE A 775 -63.03 36.39 -23.57
N LEU A 776 -61.76 36.25 -23.17
CA LEU A 776 -60.89 37.41 -22.93
C LEU A 776 -60.64 38.21 -24.22
N LEU A 777 -60.41 37.53 -25.34
CA LEU A 777 -60.24 38.20 -26.63
C LEU A 777 -61.50 38.99 -27.02
N GLN A 778 -62.67 38.36 -26.89
CA GLN A 778 -63.97 38.97 -27.17
C GLN A 778 -64.22 40.17 -26.25
N LEU A 779 -63.92 40.06 -24.96
CA LEU A 779 -64.08 41.13 -23.99
C LEU A 779 -63.14 42.30 -24.28
N SER A 780 -61.87 42.04 -24.56
CA SER A 780 -60.90 43.07 -24.97
C SER A 780 -61.33 43.77 -26.26
N PHE A 781 -61.81 43.01 -27.24
CA PHE A 781 -62.33 43.55 -28.50
C PHE A 781 -63.58 44.41 -28.29
N ALA A 782 -64.53 43.95 -27.47
CA ALA A 782 -65.74 44.68 -27.13
C ALA A 782 -65.41 46.04 -26.48
N TYR A 783 -64.50 46.03 -25.49
CA TYR A 783 -64.02 47.24 -24.83
C TYR A 783 -63.33 48.22 -25.77
N ARG A 784 -62.53 47.71 -26.73
CA ARG A 784 -61.91 48.55 -27.76
C ARG A 784 -62.98 49.25 -28.61
N LYS A 785 -64.04 48.53 -28.96
CA LYS A 785 -65.12 49.06 -29.80
C LYS A 785 -66.10 49.97 -29.05
N SER A 786 -66.29 49.78 -27.75
CA SER A 786 -67.01 50.73 -26.87
C SER A 786 -66.15 51.94 -26.44
N ARG A 787 -64.95 52.11 -27.03
CA ARG A 787 -64.00 53.21 -26.78
C ARG A 787 -63.37 53.22 -25.37
N ASN A 788 -63.53 52.18 -24.57
CA ASN A 788 -62.80 52.03 -23.32
C ASN A 788 -61.45 51.34 -23.55
N LEU A 789 -60.51 52.10 -24.13
CA LEU A 789 -59.19 51.58 -24.53
C LEU A 789 -58.34 51.09 -23.35
N LYS A 790 -58.47 51.71 -22.17
CA LYS A 790 -57.69 51.31 -20.98
C LYS A 790 -58.04 49.88 -20.56
N LYS A 791 -59.34 49.58 -20.38
CA LYS A 791 -59.79 48.21 -20.07
C LYS A 791 -59.50 47.23 -21.22
N ALA A 792 -59.64 47.67 -22.48
CA ALA A 792 -59.29 46.82 -23.62
C ALA A 792 -57.84 46.34 -23.57
N ILE A 793 -56.90 47.24 -23.28
CA ILE A 793 -55.47 46.93 -23.13
C ILE A 793 -55.24 46.01 -21.94
N GLU A 794 -55.86 46.28 -20.79
CA GLU A 794 -55.73 45.46 -19.60
C GLU A 794 -56.13 44.00 -19.86
N ILE A 795 -57.33 43.77 -20.40
CA ILE A 795 -57.82 42.43 -20.74
C ILE A 795 -56.96 41.78 -21.84
N GLY A 796 -56.50 42.56 -22.82
CA GLY A 796 -55.62 42.05 -23.87
C GLY A 796 -54.25 41.61 -23.34
N GLU A 797 -53.65 42.38 -22.43
CA GLU A 797 -52.37 42.03 -21.80
C GLU A 797 -52.54 40.82 -20.84
N ARG A 798 -53.70 40.67 -20.18
CA ARG A 798 -54.05 39.44 -19.43
C ARG A 798 -54.03 38.22 -20.33
N LEU A 799 -54.69 38.30 -21.49
CA LEU A 799 -54.68 37.21 -22.47
C LEU A 799 -53.25 36.95 -22.99
N ARG A 800 -52.45 38.00 -23.24
CA ARG A 800 -51.05 37.84 -23.67
C ARG A 800 -50.16 37.21 -22.59
N ALA A 801 -50.48 37.38 -21.31
CA ALA A 801 -49.78 36.69 -20.23
C ALA A 801 -50.11 35.18 -20.20
N ARG A 802 -51.32 34.78 -20.59
CA ARG A 802 -51.77 33.37 -20.63
C ARG A 802 -51.35 32.63 -21.91
N ASP A 803 -51.45 33.32 -23.04
CA ASP A 803 -51.06 32.83 -24.35
C ASP A 803 -50.35 33.96 -25.13
N PRO A 804 -49.02 34.05 -25.00
CA PRO A 804 -48.25 35.07 -25.67
C PRO A 804 -48.21 34.94 -27.19
N LYS A 805 -48.49 33.74 -27.73
CA LYS A 805 -48.46 33.44 -29.16
C LYS A 805 -49.82 33.68 -29.84
N HIS A 806 -50.83 34.15 -29.10
CA HIS A 806 -52.19 34.36 -29.59
C HIS A 806 -52.29 35.48 -30.64
N VAL A 807 -52.20 35.12 -31.92
CA VAL A 807 -52.17 36.05 -33.07
C VAL A 807 -53.30 37.09 -33.06
N ARG A 808 -54.56 36.66 -32.88
CA ARG A 808 -55.72 37.58 -32.88
C ARG A 808 -55.67 38.62 -31.76
N ASN A 809 -55.14 38.25 -30.59
CA ASN A 809 -54.98 39.16 -29.47
C ASN A 809 -53.85 40.15 -29.71
N LEU A 810 -52.72 39.69 -30.26
CA LEU A 810 -51.61 40.58 -30.63
C LEU A 810 -52.06 41.66 -31.62
N ILE A 811 -52.82 41.29 -32.65
CA ILE A 811 -53.45 42.23 -33.59
C ILE A 811 -54.34 43.23 -32.83
N ASN A 812 -55.21 42.74 -31.94
CA ASN A 812 -56.12 43.59 -31.17
C ASN A 812 -55.34 44.57 -30.27
N LEU A 813 -54.28 44.13 -29.60
CA LEU A 813 -53.42 44.93 -28.74
C LEU A 813 -52.63 46.00 -29.52
N VAL A 814 -52.07 45.66 -30.68
CA VAL A 814 -51.38 46.64 -31.56
C VAL A 814 -52.31 47.79 -31.88
N GLU A 815 -53.56 47.50 -32.25
CA GLU A 815 -54.58 48.52 -32.51
C GLU A 815 -54.98 49.30 -31.26
N CYS A 816 -55.16 48.63 -30.11
CA CYS A 816 -55.45 49.33 -28.86
C CYS A 816 -54.34 50.33 -28.48
N TYR A 817 -53.07 49.92 -28.56
CA TYR A 817 -51.94 50.78 -28.25
C TYR A 817 -51.74 51.90 -29.29
N ARG A 818 -52.04 51.63 -30.56
CA ARG A 818 -52.08 52.66 -31.60
C ARG A 818 -53.15 53.71 -31.31
N LEU A 819 -54.37 53.28 -30.96
CA LEU A 819 -55.50 54.17 -30.67
C LEU A 819 -55.30 54.99 -29.38
N ILE A 820 -54.58 54.46 -28.38
CA ILE A 820 -54.27 55.19 -27.14
C ILE A 820 -53.05 56.12 -27.29
N GLY A 821 -52.35 56.07 -28.42
CA GLY A 821 -51.18 56.90 -28.72
C GLY A 821 -49.82 56.34 -28.28
N ASN A 822 -49.75 55.12 -27.74
CA ASN A 822 -48.48 54.48 -27.35
C ASN A 822 -47.86 53.71 -28.52
N ILE A 823 -47.27 54.46 -29.46
CA ILE A 823 -46.73 53.91 -30.71
C ILE A 823 -45.53 52.98 -30.47
N GLU A 824 -44.67 53.27 -29.49
CA GLU A 824 -43.52 52.40 -29.17
C GLU A 824 -43.96 51.00 -28.76
N ARG A 825 -44.94 50.91 -27.85
CA ARG A 825 -45.46 49.62 -27.41
C ARG A 825 -46.18 48.89 -28.55
N ALA A 826 -46.94 49.62 -29.38
CA ALA A 826 -47.56 49.06 -30.57
C ALA A 826 -46.52 48.44 -31.52
N LYS A 827 -45.40 49.13 -31.77
CA LYS A 827 -44.28 48.61 -32.59
C LYS A 827 -43.64 47.37 -31.98
N LYS A 828 -43.41 47.35 -30.66
CA LYS A 828 -42.83 46.17 -29.98
C LYS A 828 -43.72 44.93 -30.14
N ILE A 829 -45.03 45.08 -29.95
CA ILE A 829 -45.99 43.98 -30.12
C ILE A 829 -46.11 43.59 -31.60
N LEU A 830 -46.08 44.56 -32.52
CA LEU A 830 -46.12 44.31 -33.96
C LEU A 830 -44.90 43.52 -34.46
N ASN A 831 -43.70 43.85 -33.97
CA ASN A 831 -42.49 43.10 -34.29
C ASN A 831 -42.60 41.64 -33.81
N ARG A 832 -43.15 41.43 -32.61
CA ARG A 832 -43.40 40.09 -32.08
C ARG A 832 -44.43 39.33 -32.90
N LEU A 833 -45.52 39.99 -33.30
CA LEU A 833 -46.52 39.42 -34.20
C LEU A 833 -45.91 38.99 -35.54
N GLY A 834 -44.98 39.79 -36.09
CA GLY A 834 -44.26 39.45 -37.32
C GLY A 834 -43.32 38.26 -37.18
N ALA A 835 -42.72 38.04 -36.00
CA ALA A 835 -41.91 36.87 -35.72
C ALA A 835 -42.75 35.57 -35.62
N ILE A 836 -44.01 35.67 -35.20
CA ILE A 836 -44.91 34.51 -35.00
C ILE A 836 -45.70 34.20 -36.28
N ALA A 837 -46.23 35.22 -36.96
CA ALA A 837 -47.12 35.07 -38.10
C ALA A 837 -46.81 36.09 -39.22
N PRO A 838 -45.66 35.96 -39.90
CA PRO A 838 -45.18 36.94 -40.88
C PRO A 838 -46.09 37.10 -42.10
N GLU A 839 -46.82 36.06 -42.48
CA GLU A 839 -47.69 36.03 -43.67
C GLU A 839 -49.14 36.48 -43.37
N ASN A 840 -49.46 36.84 -42.13
CA ASN A 840 -50.83 37.20 -41.77
C ASN A 840 -51.26 38.52 -42.45
N LEU A 841 -52.38 38.48 -43.19
CA LEU A 841 -52.91 39.64 -43.92
C LEU A 841 -53.14 40.89 -43.05
N GLN A 842 -53.61 40.71 -41.80
CA GLN A 842 -53.82 41.84 -40.89
C GLN A 842 -52.51 42.38 -40.32
N TYR A 843 -51.50 41.53 -40.11
CA TYR A 843 -50.15 41.98 -39.74
C TYR A 843 -49.54 42.85 -40.84
N LEU A 844 -49.58 42.42 -42.11
CA LEU A 844 -49.05 43.19 -43.24
C LEU A 844 -49.69 44.57 -43.34
N LYS A 845 -51.02 44.64 -43.20
CA LYS A 845 -51.77 45.90 -43.19
C LYS A 845 -51.41 46.82 -42.01
N LEU A 846 -51.18 46.26 -40.83
CA LEU A 846 -50.77 47.04 -39.65
C LEU A 846 -49.33 47.54 -39.76
N LYS A 847 -48.46 46.76 -40.40
CA LYS A 847 -47.07 47.12 -40.67
C LYS A 847 -46.95 48.38 -41.53
N GLU A 848 -47.78 48.50 -42.57
CA GLU A 848 -47.82 49.70 -43.41
C GLU A 848 -48.31 50.93 -42.62
N ASN A 849 -49.35 50.79 -41.80
CA ASN A 849 -50.00 51.90 -41.10
C ASN A 849 -49.28 52.43 -39.84
N ILE A 850 -48.31 51.69 -39.28
CA ILE A 850 -47.60 52.06 -38.03
C ILE A 850 -46.14 52.49 -38.29
N VAL A 851 -45.62 52.17 -39.48
CA VAL A 851 -44.26 52.54 -39.91
C VAL A 851 -44.24 53.89 -40.64
N THR A 852 -45.35 54.31 -41.25
CA THR A 852 -45.63 55.71 -41.64
C THR A 852 -46.11 56.53 -40.45
#